data_AF-A0A1V9YFB1-F1
#
_entry.id   AF-A0A1V9YFB1-F1
#
_cell.length_a   1.000
_cell.length_b   1.000
_cell.length_c   1.000
_cell.angle_alpha   90.00
_cell.angle_beta   90.00
_cell.angle_gamma   90.00
#
_symmetry.space_group_name_H-M   'P 1'
#
loop_
_entity.id
_entity.type
_entity.pdbx_description
1 polymer ?
#
loop_
_entity_poly.entity_id
_entity_poly.type
_entity_poly.pdbx_seq_one_letter_code
_entity_poly.pdbx_strand_id
1 'polypeptide(L)'
;MASRVLLLVAVASSGVAGQAWPPPATCSATGYGAWNAQCPTLTKANRPTHVTMTADSHLGTTNLSSLDTLGQARAVLKGQSAISAMNGLRSQSAEWYNTSLTNMMIAFCHLTSTKEDLTRCVANTSVNAARDRNNACIVVPGTGSCAAVAGQCERLANCLWPTPNPNQPRVPRYTQEQINTAMDWITSTYAESLVPWAAPGVTLAVLTFLGFLAFFVLRCFCNKCGGRNPIDRGYTWCAVLVPGLLFFLISFAIFICCIAAYVQNNNVTDAMEGLFAALSEVVTNAQTHAANLLTPLNAIEAGQATTVAAMKAALSNTSWIVSDAAAIQTMGAAIDTTYSGAFPTVCVANGDYCLKCPPGLCGDASVLPRTVTSAIASTAAQLASTFALAQVTMYSGSNTLYQAVNTAQFELDVLAGATNNSNASVATVQTSFNDISYGRTGLVLSIFVLGLFVSLLGMLGFARGVCRNKSKWVHLLHVSWILGVLLCIISFVVASLLLAVSALWYDGCKYLDMMVNNMSPYFTAETSSILTACIQGTSTMTALQMTPAYIASCGLYERLSVAQTVAPMTAFNQLQNNPLMVYSLGDFGYTADNQAALLSTAVNNMPGNVNADTVGELETPWKLYNENSNVASCGANSDPAGCYMLTKCRQASKCYIFFQDARTYAKAAASIQNTLWMMHQDYQGNSNYNNSATWPGGSASLLGASLAYATKLNAFVTKQLPPLTQLSVWNDINAVQCTSDKGCAWINQEYAVVHDLLCQDLLGSCLNIALCVFLVALFLIPLAVLGIVLQKRLRGIRGGTYGAMEAPEAPAPGVQLTPKQKLQAKLDALTKPPPEEV
;
A
#
# COMPACT_ATOMS: atom_id res chain seq x y z
N MET A 1 15.80 54.89 32.49
CA MET A 1 16.61 54.41 31.33
C MET A 1 16.92 52.91 31.40
N ALA A 2 17.06 52.29 32.58
CA ALA A 2 17.31 50.85 32.72
C ALA A 2 16.26 49.91 32.06
N SER A 3 14.99 50.29 32.00
CA SER A 3 13.93 49.46 31.38
C SER A 3 13.92 49.48 29.84
N ARG A 4 14.61 50.42 29.17
CA ARG A 4 14.74 50.43 27.70
C ARG A 4 15.91 49.57 27.21
N VAL A 5 16.95 49.39 28.04
CA VAL A 5 18.10 48.53 27.73
C VAL A 5 17.75 47.04 27.90
N LEU A 6 16.99 46.70 28.95
CA LEU A 6 16.49 45.32 29.16
C LEU A 6 15.50 44.86 28.08
N LEU A 7 14.72 45.77 27.47
CA LEU A 7 13.84 45.42 26.35
C LEU A 7 14.62 45.17 25.06
N LEU A 8 15.72 45.88 24.81
CA LEU A 8 16.58 45.66 23.64
C LEU A 8 17.38 44.35 23.76
N VAL A 9 17.78 43.94 24.96
CA VAL A 9 18.45 42.65 25.21
C VAL A 9 17.47 41.46 25.16
N ALA A 10 16.20 41.64 25.58
CA ALA A 10 15.17 40.62 25.43
C ALA A 10 14.67 40.45 23.97
N VAL A 11 14.76 41.50 23.15
CA VAL A 11 14.50 41.42 21.71
C VAL A 11 15.73 40.85 20.95
N ALA A 12 16.95 41.07 21.46
CA ALA A 12 18.15 40.42 20.92
C ALA A 12 18.21 38.92 21.24
N SER A 13 17.72 38.46 22.39
CA SER A 13 17.67 37.02 22.72
C SER A 13 16.55 36.25 22.02
N SER A 14 15.51 36.93 21.52
CA SER A 14 14.45 36.31 20.69
C SER A 14 14.76 36.30 19.19
N GLY A 15 15.75 37.08 18.73
CA GLY A 15 16.21 37.09 17.33
C GLY A 15 17.34 36.10 17.00
N VAL A 16 17.91 35.42 18.01
CA VAL A 16 19.05 34.48 17.86
C VAL A 16 18.63 33.03 18.16
N ALA A 17 17.37 32.81 18.54
CA ALA A 17 16.78 31.47 18.53
C ALA A 17 16.72 30.99 17.08
N GLY A 18 17.69 30.17 16.71
CA GLY A 18 17.86 29.64 15.37
C GLY A 18 16.55 29.09 14.82
N GLN A 19 16.29 29.36 13.55
CA GLN A 19 15.23 28.66 12.82
C GLN A 19 15.29 27.17 13.16
N ALA A 20 14.17 26.60 13.60
CA ALA A 20 14.11 25.19 13.92
C ALA A 20 14.31 24.41 12.61
N TRP A 21 15.54 23.94 12.39
CA TRP A 21 15.85 23.08 11.26
C TRP A 21 15.24 21.70 11.51
N PRO A 22 14.48 21.14 10.55
CA PRO A 22 13.99 19.78 10.69
C PRO A 22 15.17 18.80 10.72
N PRO A 23 15.05 17.63 11.37
CA PRO A 23 16.16 16.69 11.47
C PRO A 23 16.65 16.25 10.08
N PRO A 24 17.96 15.95 9.92
CA PRO A 24 18.48 15.45 8.65
C PRO A 24 17.76 14.17 8.21
N ALA A 25 17.44 14.08 6.92
CA ALA A 25 16.80 12.92 6.28
C ALA A 25 15.42 12.54 6.83
N THR A 26 14.70 13.45 7.53
CA THR A 26 13.30 13.27 7.89
C THR A 26 12.49 14.52 7.60
N CYS A 27 11.23 14.35 7.22
CA CYS A 27 10.29 15.46 7.08
C CYS A 27 9.54 15.68 8.40
N SER A 28 9.29 16.93 8.77
CA SER A 28 8.47 17.25 9.93
C SER A 28 7.00 16.91 9.68
N ALA A 29 6.21 16.82 10.75
CA ALA A 29 4.75 16.65 10.63
C ALA A 29 4.10 17.77 9.80
N THR A 30 4.61 19.00 9.92
CA THR A 30 4.16 20.15 9.13
C THR A 30 4.55 19.99 7.66
N GLY A 31 5.76 19.52 7.38
CA GLY A 31 6.24 19.22 6.02
C GLY A 31 5.35 18.17 5.33
N TYR A 32 5.06 17.06 6.00
CA TYR A 32 4.11 16.06 5.50
C TYR A 32 2.70 16.60 5.33
N GLY A 33 2.23 17.47 6.24
CA GLY A 33 0.95 18.14 6.11
C GLY A 33 0.87 18.98 4.83
N ALA A 34 1.93 19.72 4.51
CA ALA A 34 2.01 20.53 3.29
C ALA A 34 2.04 19.66 2.02
N TRP A 35 2.80 18.57 2.02
CA TRP A 35 2.83 17.63 0.89
C TRP A 35 1.47 16.93 0.70
N ASN A 36 0.84 16.43 1.77
CA ASN A 36 -0.45 15.74 1.70
C ASN A 36 -1.59 16.66 1.20
N ALA A 37 -1.53 17.96 1.52
CA ALA A 37 -2.48 18.95 1.03
C ALA A 37 -2.48 19.09 -0.51
N GLN A 38 -1.38 18.71 -1.18
CA GLN A 38 -1.26 18.76 -2.64
C GLN A 38 -1.90 17.53 -3.32
N CYS A 39 -2.13 16.43 -2.59
CA CYS A 39 -2.60 15.17 -3.16
C CYS A 39 -3.85 15.28 -4.05
N PRO A 40 -4.91 16.05 -3.68
CA PRO A 40 -6.07 16.20 -4.56
C PRO A 40 -5.75 16.81 -5.93
N THR A 41 -4.74 17.68 -6.00
CA THR A 41 -4.30 18.30 -7.26
C THR A 41 -3.41 17.34 -8.04
N LEU A 42 -2.46 16.70 -7.37
CA LEU A 42 -1.49 15.79 -8.00
C LEU A 42 -2.14 14.53 -8.56
N THR A 43 -3.18 14.02 -7.91
CA THR A 43 -3.90 12.81 -8.35
C THR A 43 -5.07 13.10 -9.30
N LYS A 44 -5.32 14.36 -9.67
CA LYS A 44 -6.45 14.74 -10.54
C LYS A 44 -6.37 14.11 -11.94
N ALA A 45 -5.15 13.90 -12.44
CA ALA A 45 -4.91 13.27 -13.74
C ALA A 45 -4.91 11.73 -13.67
N ASN A 46 -4.96 11.14 -12.48
CA ASN A 46 -5.03 9.69 -12.33
C ASN A 46 -6.32 9.19 -12.97
N ARG A 47 -6.19 8.12 -13.74
CA ARG A 47 -7.36 7.41 -14.26
C ARG A 47 -8.10 6.76 -13.09
N PRO A 48 -9.42 6.96 -12.96
CA PRO A 48 -10.18 6.32 -11.90
C PRO A 48 -10.15 4.80 -12.10
N THR A 49 -10.01 4.06 -11.01
CA THR A 49 -10.39 2.65 -10.97
C THR A 49 -11.90 2.58 -10.89
N HIS A 50 -12.51 1.73 -11.70
CA HIS A 50 -13.97 1.59 -11.75
C HIS A 50 -14.36 0.33 -11.02
N VAL A 51 -15.39 0.37 -10.17
CA VAL A 51 -16.03 -0.85 -9.65
C VAL A 51 -17.46 -0.77 -10.14
N THR A 52 -17.70 -1.36 -11.30
CA THR A 52 -18.98 -1.29 -12.03
C THR A 52 -20.03 -2.19 -11.41
N MET A 53 -19.60 -3.31 -10.84
CA MET A 53 -20.43 -4.21 -10.06
C MET A 53 -20.27 -3.85 -8.59
N THR A 54 -21.26 -3.17 -8.00
CA THR A 54 -21.31 -3.04 -6.55
C THR A 54 -21.84 -4.34 -5.98
N ALA A 55 -21.09 -4.98 -5.07
CA ALA A 55 -21.70 -5.94 -4.17
C ALA A 55 -22.87 -5.22 -3.49
N ASP A 56 -24.08 -5.78 -3.54
CA ASP A 56 -25.21 -5.24 -2.78
C ASP A 56 -24.77 -5.17 -1.31
N SER A 57 -24.43 -3.96 -0.88
CA SER A 57 -23.80 -3.70 0.40
C SER A 57 -24.68 -4.23 1.53
N HIS A 58 -24.05 -4.97 2.46
CA HIS A 58 -24.55 -5.41 3.78
C HIS A 58 -25.10 -6.84 3.91
N LEU A 59 -24.19 -7.79 4.15
CA LEU A 59 -24.44 -9.00 4.96
C LEU A 59 -24.09 -8.76 6.45
N GLY A 60 -24.35 -7.56 6.95
CA GLY A 60 -24.50 -7.33 8.39
C GLY A 60 -25.94 -7.61 8.78
N THR A 61 -26.20 -8.76 9.42
CA THR A 61 -27.48 -9.13 10.05
C THR A 61 -28.72 -8.61 9.31
N THR A 62 -28.92 -9.03 8.06
CA THR A 62 -30.10 -8.64 7.30
C THR A 62 -31.33 -9.26 7.97
N ASN A 63 -32.18 -8.42 8.56
CA ASN A 63 -33.45 -8.84 9.12
C ASN A 63 -34.32 -9.34 7.95
N LEU A 64 -34.73 -10.62 7.98
CA LEU A 64 -35.51 -11.25 6.89
C LEU A 64 -36.77 -10.46 6.51
N SER A 65 -37.26 -9.60 7.42
CA SER A 65 -38.41 -8.73 7.26
C SER A 65 -38.17 -7.47 6.42
N SER A 66 -36.92 -7.16 6.04
CA SER A 66 -36.56 -5.99 5.23
C SER A 66 -36.35 -6.28 3.74
N LEU A 67 -36.53 -7.54 3.31
CA LEU A 67 -36.36 -7.98 1.93
C LEU A 67 -37.66 -7.77 1.15
N ASP A 68 -37.67 -6.79 0.26
CA ASP A 68 -38.88 -6.34 -0.47
C ASP A 68 -39.32 -7.33 -1.57
N THR A 69 -38.46 -8.31 -1.91
CA THR A 69 -38.79 -9.33 -2.92
C THR A 69 -38.47 -10.76 -2.47
N LEU A 70 -39.31 -11.71 -2.87
CA LEU A 70 -39.11 -13.15 -2.66
C LEU A 70 -37.81 -13.66 -3.33
N GLY A 71 -37.28 -12.93 -4.32
CA GLY A 71 -36.02 -13.22 -4.99
C GLY A 71 -34.80 -12.97 -4.10
N GLN A 72 -34.75 -11.81 -3.44
CA GLN A 72 -33.63 -11.42 -2.56
C GLN A 72 -33.55 -12.31 -1.32
N ALA A 73 -34.68 -12.61 -0.67
CA ALA A 73 -34.71 -13.54 0.47
C ALA A 73 -34.29 -14.96 0.09
N ARG A 74 -34.60 -15.39 -1.13
CA ARG A 74 -34.23 -16.69 -1.65
C ARG A 74 -32.75 -16.75 -2.05
N ALA A 75 -32.15 -15.67 -2.54
CA ALA A 75 -30.72 -15.61 -2.89
C ALA A 75 -29.82 -15.73 -1.65
N VAL A 76 -30.10 -14.95 -0.59
CA VAL A 76 -29.34 -14.96 0.68
C VAL A 76 -29.40 -16.31 1.39
N LEU A 77 -30.58 -16.95 1.43
CA LEU A 77 -30.73 -18.29 2.01
C LEU A 77 -30.08 -19.39 1.14
N LYS A 78 -29.88 -19.18 -0.16
CA LYS A 78 -29.29 -20.17 -1.10
C LYS A 78 -27.76 -20.22 -1.05
N GLY A 79 -27.07 -19.08 -1.01
CA GLY A 79 -25.60 -19.03 -1.07
C GLY A 79 -24.94 -19.56 0.21
N GLN A 80 -25.33 -19.00 1.37
CA GLN A 80 -24.73 -19.38 2.66
C GLN A 80 -25.04 -20.82 3.06
N SER A 81 -26.24 -21.32 2.74
CA SER A 81 -26.59 -22.73 3.00
C SER A 81 -25.81 -23.69 2.10
N ALA A 82 -25.56 -23.34 0.84
CA ALA A 82 -24.74 -24.15 -0.06
C ALA A 82 -23.28 -24.22 0.40
N ILE A 83 -22.68 -23.08 0.78
CA ILE A 83 -21.32 -23.04 1.34
C ILE A 83 -21.24 -23.87 2.63
N SER A 84 -22.20 -23.72 3.55
CA SER A 84 -22.23 -24.48 4.81
C SER A 84 -22.37 -25.99 4.56
N ALA A 85 -23.26 -26.39 3.64
CA ALA A 85 -23.44 -27.79 3.27
C ALA A 85 -22.16 -28.38 2.66
N MET A 86 -21.52 -27.66 1.74
CA MET A 86 -20.27 -28.12 1.11
C MET A 86 -19.10 -28.12 2.10
N ASN A 87 -19.06 -27.22 3.07
CA ASN A 87 -18.03 -27.22 4.11
C ASN A 87 -18.08 -28.49 4.96
N GLY A 88 -19.29 -28.94 5.32
CA GLY A 88 -19.47 -30.21 6.04
C GLY A 88 -19.14 -31.45 5.19
N LEU A 89 -19.45 -31.41 3.90
CA LEU A 89 -19.35 -32.57 3.01
C LEU A 89 -17.98 -32.72 2.31
N ARG A 90 -17.33 -31.62 1.90
CA ARG A 90 -16.00 -31.59 1.25
C ARG A 90 -14.88 -31.74 2.25
N SER A 91 -14.96 -31.03 3.38
CA SER A 91 -14.16 -31.19 4.61
C SER A 91 -12.66 -31.54 4.44
N GLN A 92 -12.01 -31.12 3.35
CA GLN A 92 -10.57 -31.30 3.16
C GLN A 92 -9.78 -30.44 4.15
N SER A 93 -8.58 -30.89 4.51
CA SER A 93 -7.70 -30.17 5.43
C SER A 93 -7.13 -28.90 4.79
N ALA A 94 -6.71 -27.94 5.61
CA ALA A 94 -6.02 -26.74 5.13
C ALA A 94 -4.72 -27.08 4.37
N GLU A 95 -4.00 -28.12 4.81
CA GLU A 95 -2.80 -28.62 4.15
C GLU A 95 -3.10 -29.17 2.76
N TRP A 96 -4.23 -29.87 2.59
CA TRP A 96 -4.67 -30.34 1.28
C TRP A 96 -4.97 -29.18 0.34
N TYR A 97 -5.71 -28.15 0.79
CA TYR A 97 -6.00 -26.98 -0.05
C TYR A 97 -4.73 -26.21 -0.42
N ASN A 98 -3.76 -26.11 0.49
CA ASN A 98 -2.47 -25.47 0.22
C ASN A 98 -1.67 -26.22 -0.84
N THR A 99 -1.59 -27.55 -0.70
CA THR A 99 -0.93 -28.42 -1.69
C THR A 99 -1.63 -28.35 -3.04
N SER A 100 -2.96 -28.38 -3.03
CA SER A 100 -3.77 -28.33 -4.24
C SER A 100 -3.61 -27.01 -4.98
N LEU A 101 -3.70 -25.87 -4.28
CA LEU A 101 -3.51 -24.55 -4.88
C LEU A 101 -2.09 -24.39 -5.43
N THR A 102 -1.07 -24.85 -4.69
CA THR A 102 0.32 -24.82 -5.16
C THR A 102 0.49 -25.59 -6.46
N ASN A 103 0.01 -26.84 -6.52
CA ASN A 103 0.08 -27.67 -7.73
C ASN A 103 -0.73 -27.06 -8.88
N MET A 104 -1.91 -26.49 -8.61
CA MET A 104 -2.71 -25.79 -9.61
C MET A 104 -1.95 -24.59 -10.20
N MET A 105 -1.32 -23.76 -9.37
CA MET A 105 -0.55 -22.60 -9.83
C MET A 105 0.66 -23.01 -10.69
N ILE A 106 1.38 -24.07 -10.29
CA ILE A 106 2.52 -24.60 -11.07
C ILE A 106 2.04 -25.11 -12.43
N ALA A 107 0.98 -25.91 -12.44
CA ALA A 107 0.45 -26.48 -13.68
C ALA A 107 -0.14 -25.40 -14.59
N PHE A 108 -0.90 -24.43 -14.04
CA PHE A 108 -1.44 -23.32 -14.82
C PHE A 108 -0.33 -22.46 -15.39
N CYS A 109 0.74 -22.19 -14.64
CA CYS A 109 1.91 -21.51 -15.20
C CYS A 109 2.44 -22.25 -16.44
N HIS A 110 2.52 -23.58 -16.42
CA HIS A 110 2.98 -24.35 -17.58
C HIS A 110 1.97 -24.36 -18.73
N LEU A 111 0.69 -24.62 -18.44
CA LEU A 111 -0.37 -24.80 -19.45
C LEU A 111 -0.78 -23.50 -20.15
N THR A 112 -0.67 -22.36 -19.48
CA THR A 112 -1.04 -21.06 -20.06
C THR A 112 0.15 -20.33 -20.70
N SER A 113 1.38 -20.84 -20.52
CA SER A 113 2.58 -20.25 -21.09
C SER A 113 2.82 -20.74 -22.52
N THR A 114 3.28 -19.84 -23.40
CA THR A 114 3.83 -20.24 -24.70
C THR A 114 5.21 -20.89 -24.54
N LYS A 115 5.72 -21.57 -25.58
CA LYS A 115 7.09 -22.11 -25.55
C LYS A 115 8.11 -21.01 -25.29
N GLU A 116 7.87 -19.84 -25.87
CA GLU A 116 8.69 -18.66 -25.70
C GLU A 116 8.69 -18.22 -24.22
N ASP A 117 7.54 -18.21 -23.54
CA ASP A 117 7.44 -17.80 -22.13
C ASP A 117 8.19 -18.73 -21.16
N LEU A 118 8.38 -19.99 -21.54
CA LEU A 118 9.18 -20.94 -20.77
C LEU A 118 10.69 -20.74 -20.99
N THR A 119 11.13 -19.97 -21.98
CA THR A 119 12.55 -19.69 -22.23
C THR A 119 13.09 -18.52 -21.39
N ARG A 120 14.28 -18.72 -20.80
CA ARG A 120 14.99 -17.72 -19.98
C ARG A 120 15.50 -16.54 -20.81
N CYS A 121 16.07 -16.82 -21.97
CA CYS A 121 16.78 -15.85 -22.78
C CYS A 121 15.93 -15.45 -23.99
N VAL A 122 15.84 -14.14 -24.22
CA VAL A 122 15.07 -13.54 -25.32
C VAL A 122 15.96 -12.61 -26.14
N ALA A 123 15.60 -12.38 -27.39
CA ALA A 123 16.31 -11.42 -28.24
C ALA A 123 16.33 -10.02 -27.59
N ASN A 124 17.44 -9.30 -27.76
CA ASN A 124 17.61 -7.95 -27.22
C ASN A 124 16.65 -6.90 -27.80
N THR A 125 15.90 -7.22 -28.86
CA THR A 125 14.84 -6.38 -29.44
C THR A 125 13.45 -6.73 -28.91
N SER A 126 13.30 -7.84 -28.20
CA SER A 126 12.03 -8.29 -27.65
C SER A 126 11.50 -7.31 -26.61
N VAL A 127 10.17 -7.13 -26.59
CA VAL A 127 9.45 -6.40 -25.53
C VAL A 127 9.56 -7.08 -24.17
N ASN A 128 9.87 -8.38 -24.16
CA ASN A 128 10.03 -9.17 -22.95
C ASN A 128 11.49 -9.21 -22.44
N ALA A 129 12.40 -8.43 -23.03
CA ALA A 129 13.79 -8.35 -22.59
C ALA A 129 13.93 -7.44 -21.36
N ALA A 130 14.56 -7.94 -20.30
CA ALA A 130 14.89 -7.18 -19.12
C ALA A 130 16.09 -6.28 -19.40
N ARG A 131 15.85 -4.97 -19.40
CA ARG A 131 16.83 -3.94 -19.72
C ARG A 131 16.95 -2.92 -18.59
N ASP A 132 18.13 -2.34 -18.47
CA ASP A 132 18.43 -1.24 -17.58
C ASP A 132 18.12 0.12 -18.24
N ARG A 133 18.42 1.20 -17.50
CA ARG A 133 18.25 2.61 -17.92
C ARG A 133 18.93 3.00 -19.23
N ASN A 134 20.01 2.32 -19.60
CA ASN A 134 20.74 2.62 -20.83
C ASN A 134 20.22 1.77 -21.99
N ASN A 135 19.05 1.13 -21.83
CA ASN A 135 18.50 0.15 -22.75
C ASN A 135 19.47 -1.05 -22.95
N ALA A 136 20.36 -1.29 -21.99
CA ALA A 136 21.29 -2.41 -21.98
C ALA A 136 20.70 -3.57 -21.20
N CYS A 137 21.04 -4.79 -21.55
CA CYS A 137 20.42 -5.95 -20.93
C CYS A 137 20.97 -6.23 -19.54
N ILE A 138 20.07 -6.54 -18.61
CA ILE A 138 20.44 -6.86 -17.23
C ILE A 138 21.26 -8.16 -17.25
N VAL A 139 22.47 -8.10 -16.71
CA VAL A 139 23.39 -9.24 -16.63
C VAL A 139 23.24 -9.92 -15.28
N VAL A 140 22.99 -11.22 -15.32
CA VAL A 140 22.86 -12.07 -14.13
C VAL A 140 24.11 -12.96 -14.01
N PRO A 141 24.68 -13.16 -12.82
CA PRO A 141 25.87 -13.97 -12.62
C PRO A 141 25.55 -15.48 -12.72
N GLY A 142 26.57 -16.29 -13.04
CA GLY A 142 26.47 -17.76 -13.04
C GLY A 142 26.38 -18.42 -14.43
N THR A 143 26.45 -19.76 -14.44
CA THR A 143 26.37 -20.58 -15.65
C THR A 143 24.98 -20.48 -16.28
N GLY A 144 24.92 -20.34 -17.61
CA GLY A 144 23.67 -20.15 -18.34
C GLY A 144 23.09 -18.72 -18.30
N SER A 145 23.89 -17.73 -17.90
CA SER A 145 23.55 -16.31 -18.08
C SER A 145 23.26 -15.98 -19.55
N CYS A 146 22.17 -15.27 -19.82
CA CYS A 146 21.82 -14.88 -21.20
C CYS A 146 22.84 -13.91 -21.81
N ALA A 147 23.65 -13.24 -20.98
CA ALA A 147 24.73 -12.36 -21.43
C ALA A 147 25.87 -13.13 -22.15
N ALA A 148 25.98 -14.44 -21.93
CA ALA A 148 26.97 -15.27 -22.63
C ALA A 148 26.58 -15.57 -24.09
N VAL A 149 25.33 -15.30 -24.49
CA VAL A 149 24.83 -15.53 -25.84
C VAL A 149 24.66 -14.18 -26.54
N ALA A 150 25.38 -13.98 -27.65
CA ALA A 150 25.36 -12.72 -28.38
C ALA A 150 23.93 -12.35 -28.84
N GLY A 151 23.50 -11.11 -28.57
CA GLY A 151 22.19 -10.59 -28.96
C GLY A 151 21.02 -11.06 -28.09
N GLN A 152 21.29 -11.75 -26.96
CA GLN A 152 20.27 -12.23 -26.04
C GLN A 152 20.33 -11.51 -24.69
N CYS A 153 19.18 -11.44 -24.05
CA CYS A 153 18.94 -10.75 -22.80
C CYS A 153 18.13 -11.65 -21.88
N GLU A 154 18.27 -11.42 -20.58
CA GLU A 154 17.38 -12.04 -19.60
C GLU A 154 15.94 -11.62 -19.89
N ARG A 155 14.99 -12.54 -19.81
CA ARG A 155 13.56 -12.21 -19.91
C ARG A 155 13.09 -11.43 -18.68
N LEU A 156 12.09 -10.56 -18.83
CA LEU A 156 11.32 -10.02 -17.71
C LEU A 156 10.73 -11.15 -16.83
N ALA A 157 10.36 -10.82 -15.59
CA ALA A 157 9.77 -11.81 -14.70
C ALA A 157 8.43 -12.32 -15.25
N ASN A 158 8.17 -13.62 -15.07
CA ASN A 158 6.87 -14.24 -15.36
C ASN A 158 6.58 -15.33 -14.33
N CYS A 159 5.56 -16.17 -14.59
CA CYS A 159 5.16 -17.21 -13.65
C CYS A 159 6.25 -18.26 -13.37
N LEU A 160 7.20 -18.47 -14.31
CA LEU A 160 8.30 -19.43 -14.16
C LEU A 160 9.62 -18.74 -13.78
N TRP A 161 9.97 -17.65 -14.45
CA TRP A 161 11.25 -16.97 -14.28
C TRP A 161 11.12 -15.82 -13.27
N PRO A 162 11.79 -15.88 -12.11
CA PRO A 162 11.78 -14.79 -11.14
C PRO A 162 12.51 -13.57 -11.71
N THR A 163 12.39 -12.41 -11.05
CA THR A 163 13.12 -11.19 -11.42
C THR A 163 14.62 -11.43 -11.61
N PRO A 164 15.23 -10.94 -12.71
CA PRO A 164 16.68 -11.00 -12.89
C PRO A 164 17.39 -10.21 -11.78
N ASN A 165 18.30 -10.86 -11.05
CA ASN A 165 19.08 -10.23 -10.00
C ASN A 165 20.57 -10.17 -10.40
N PRO A 166 21.19 -8.98 -10.49
CA PRO A 166 22.60 -8.84 -10.84
C PRO A 166 23.58 -9.49 -9.84
N ASN A 167 23.12 -9.83 -8.63
CA ASN A 167 23.96 -10.34 -7.56
C ASN A 167 23.80 -11.85 -7.33
N GLN A 168 22.84 -12.51 -7.98
CA GLN A 168 22.52 -13.92 -7.71
C GLN A 168 22.20 -14.68 -9.01
N PRO A 169 22.63 -15.95 -9.14
CA PRO A 169 22.22 -16.78 -10.27
C PRO A 169 20.70 -16.93 -10.35
N ARG A 170 20.17 -16.82 -11.57
CA ARG A 170 18.73 -16.94 -11.82
C ARG A 170 18.37 -18.38 -12.15
N VAL A 171 17.50 -18.95 -11.33
CA VAL A 171 16.92 -20.30 -11.49
C VAL A 171 15.41 -20.18 -11.72
N PRO A 172 14.77 -21.13 -12.43
CA PRO A 172 13.32 -21.15 -12.55
C PRO A 172 12.68 -21.38 -11.17
N ARG A 173 11.51 -20.77 -10.94
CA ARG A 173 10.70 -20.95 -9.72
C ARG A 173 10.29 -22.40 -9.50
N TYR A 174 10.04 -23.10 -10.60
CA TYR A 174 9.62 -24.49 -10.59
C TYR A 174 10.58 -25.33 -11.42
N THR A 175 11.04 -26.42 -10.84
CA THR A 175 11.81 -27.44 -11.55
C THR A 175 10.89 -28.24 -12.46
N GLN A 176 11.46 -28.92 -13.47
CA GLN A 176 10.68 -29.80 -14.34
C GLN A 176 10.00 -30.94 -13.56
N GLU A 177 10.64 -31.42 -12.49
CA GLU A 177 10.06 -32.43 -11.61
C GLU A 177 8.81 -31.90 -10.91
N GLN A 178 8.86 -30.68 -10.35
CA GLN A 178 7.68 -30.04 -9.75
C GLN A 178 6.56 -29.82 -10.77
N ILE A 179 6.88 -29.44 -12.00
CA ILE A 179 5.89 -29.29 -13.08
C ILE A 179 5.23 -30.65 -13.37
N ASN A 180 6.02 -31.72 -13.51
CA ASN A 180 5.50 -33.06 -13.77
C ASN A 180 4.60 -33.54 -12.62
N THR A 181 5.03 -33.36 -11.37
CA THR A 181 4.25 -33.70 -10.17
C THR A 181 2.94 -32.91 -10.10
N ALA A 182 2.98 -31.61 -10.42
CA ALA A 182 1.78 -30.77 -10.44
C ALA A 182 0.79 -31.19 -11.54
N MET A 183 1.28 -31.53 -12.73
CA MET A 183 0.45 -32.06 -13.83
C MET A 183 -0.17 -33.42 -13.47
N ASP A 184 0.63 -34.33 -12.89
CA ASP A 184 0.13 -35.62 -12.41
C ASP A 184 -0.95 -35.41 -11.34
N TRP A 185 -0.70 -34.55 -10.35
CA TRP A 185 -1.65 -34.22 -9.29
C TRP A 185 -3.01 -33.75 -9.82
N ILE A 186 -3.04 -32.87 -10.83
CA ILE A 186 -4.30 -32.39 -11.43
C ILE A 186 -5.04 -33.54 -12.11
N THR A 187 -4.33 -34.37 -12.86
CA THR A 187 -4.94 -35.43 -13.68
C THR A 187 -5.35 -36.67 -12.87
N SER A 188 -4.64 -36.97 -11.78
CA SER A 188 -4.87 -38.15 -10.94
C SER A 188 -5.53 -37.75 -9.62
N THR A 189 -4.77 -37.15 -8.70
CA THR A 189 -5.21 -37.05 -7.29
C THR A 189 -6.33 -36.04 -7.09
N TYR A 190 -6.29 -34.89 -7.77
CA TYR A 190 -7.38 -33.92 -7.72
C TYR A 190 -8.65 -34.51 -8.34
N ALA A 191 -8.54 -35.17 -9.49
CA ALA A 191 -9.66 -35.85 -10.14
C ALA A 191 -10.27 -36.95 -9.25
N GLU A 192 -9.43 -37.78 -8.61
CA GLU A 192 -9.85 -38.79 -7.63
C GLU A 192 -10.59 -38.18 -6.45
N SER A 193 -10.17 -36.99 -5.99
CA SER A 193 -10.87 -36.29 -4.90
C SER A 193 -12.32 -35.93 -5.24
N LEU A 194 -12.68 -35.84 -6.52
CA LEU A 194 -14.04 -35.54 -6.99
C LEU A 194 -14.90 -36.81 -7.16
N VAL A 195 -14.29 -38.00 -7.17
CA VAL A 195 -15.00 -39.28 -7.34
C VAL A 195 -16.10 -39.50 -6.30
N PRO A 196 -15.91 -39.21 -4.99
CA PRO A 196 -16.98 -39.37 -3.99
C PRO A 196 -18.25 -38.55 -4.28
N TRP A 197 -18.13 -37.49 -5.07
CA TRP A 197 -19.23 -36.60 -5.44
C TRP A 197 -19.98 -37.10 -6.67
N ALA A 198 -19.26 -37.71 -7.60
CA ALA A 198 -19.84 -38.32 -8.77
C ALA A 198 -20.41 -39.73 -8.49
N ALA A 199 -19.81 -40.48 -7.57
CA ALA A 199 -20.09 -41.90 -7.34
C ALA A 199 -21.55 -42.24 -6.97
N PRO A 200 -22.25 -41.48 -6.09
CA PRO A 200 -23.61 -41.82 -5.68
C PRO A 200 -24.60 -41.84 -6.85
N GLY A 201 -24.57 -40.81 -7.70
CA GLY A 201 -25.45 -40.74 -8.87
C GLY A 201 -25.13 -41.81 -9.91
N VAL A 202 -23.84 -42.04 -10.20
CA VAL A 202 -23.43 -43.11 -11.13
C VAL A 202 -23.86 -44.48 -10.62
N THR A 203 -23.70 -44.75 -9.31
CA THR A 203 -24.12 -46.01 -8.69
C THR A 203 -25.63 -46.20 -8.83
N LEU A 204 -26.43 -45.16 -8.55
CA LEU A 204 -27.89 -45.21 -8.71
C LEU A 204 -28.31 -45.38 -10.19
N ALA A 205 -27.58 -44.78 -11.13
CA ALA A 205 -27.81 -44.97 -12.55
C ALA A 205 -27.56 -46.43 -12.97
N VAL A 206 -26.46 -47.04 -12.53
CA VAL A 206 -26.12 -48.44 -12.79
C VAL A 206 -27.15 -49.38 -12.16
N LEU A 207 -27.52 -49.15 -10.90
CA LEU A 207 -28.54 -49.95 -10.20
C LEU A 207 -29.90 -49.85 -10.91
N THR A 208 -30.29 -48.65 -11.35
CA THR A 208 -31.53 -48.42 -12.10
C THR A 208 -31.49 -49.14 -13.45
N PHE A 209 -30.35 -49.11 -14.15
CA PHE A 209 -30.16 -49.81 -15.42
C PHE A 209 -30.24 -51.33 -15.25
N LEU A 210 -29.52 -51.90 -14.27
CA LEU A 210 -29.55 -53.33 -13.98
C LEU A 210 -30.94 -53.79 -13.53
N GLY A 211 -31.61 -53.01 -12.68
CA GLY A 211 -32.98 -53.27 -12.24
C GLY A 211 -33.98 -53.23 -13.39
N PHE A 212 -33.85 -52.25 -14.29
CA PHE A 212 -34.65 -52.17 -15.50
C PHE A 212 -34.42 -53.35 -16.44
N LEU A 213 -33.15 -53.73 -16.67
CA LEU A 213 -32.80 -54.86 -17.52
C LEU A 213 -33.38 -56.17 -16.96
N ALA A 214 -33.20 -56.42 -15.67
CA ALA A 214 -33.77 -57.59 -15.00
C ALA A 214 -35.30 -57.60 -15.09
N PHE A 215 -35.96 -56.47 -14.82
CA PHE A 215 -37.41 -56.34 -14.94
C PHE A 215 -37.89 -56.56 -16.38
N PHE A 216 -37.20 -55.98 -17.37
CA PHE A 216 -37.53 -56.12 -18.78
C PHE A 216 -37.39 -57.57 -19.24
N VAL A 217 -36.32 -58.26 -18.83
CA VAL A 217 -36.11 -59.69 -19.13
C VAL A 217 -37.20 -60.55 -18.51
N LEU A 218 -37.46 -60.37 -17.22
CA LEU A 218 -38.47 -61.14 -16.48
C LEU A 218 -39.89 -60.90 -17.03
N ARG A 219 -40.21 -59.66 -17.43
CA ARG A 219 -41.52 -59.28 -17.96
C ARG A 219 -41.72 -59.71 -19.42
N CYS A 220 -40.72 -59.52 -20.28
CA CYS A 220 -40.85 -59.72 -21.72
C CYS A 220 -40.55 -61.15 -22.16
N PHE A 221 -39.58 -61.83 -21.53
CA PHE A 221 -39.12 -63.16 -21.93
C PHE A 221 -39.57 -64.26 -20.96
N CYS A 222 -39.65 -63.98 -19.66
CA CYS A 222 -40.05 -64.99 -18.67
C CYS A 222 -41.53 -64.89 -18.23
N ASN A 223 -42.27 -63.85 -18.67
CA ASN A 223 -43.65 -63.55 -18.26
C ASN A 223 -43.87 -63.51 -16.73
N LYS A 224 -42.82 -63.24 -15.95
CA LYS A 224 -42.84 -63.06 -14.48
C LYS A 224 -42.93 -61.57 -14.12
N CYS A 225 -42.94 -61.22 -12.83
CA CYS A 225 -43.02 -59.82 -12.34
C CYS A 225 -44.26 -59.05 -12.87
N GLY A 226 -45.44 -59.66 -12.68
CA GLY A 226 -46.71 -59.06 -13.07
C GLY A 226 -47.15 -59.33 -14.50
N GLY A 227 -46.39 -60.07 -15.32
CA GLY A 227 -46.83 -60.67 -16.58
C GLY A 227 -47.33 -59.70 -17.67
N ARG A 228 -47.52 -60.22 -18.89
CA ARG A 228 -48.01 -59.46 -20.06
C ARG A 228 -49.53 -59.26 -20.05
N ASN A 229 -50.25 -60.15 -19.35
CA ASN A 229 -51.71 -60.25 -19.37
C ASN A 229 -52.35 -59.70 -18.08
N PRO A 230 -53.53 -59.05 -18.16
CA PRO A 230 -54.29 -58.63 -16.98
C PRO A 230 -54.83 -59.82 -16.17
N ILE A 231 -55.32 -59.57 -14.95
CA ILE A 231 -56.00 -60.59 -14.13
C ILE A 231 -57.42 -60.82 -14.69
N ASP A 232 -57.83 -62.09 -14.78
CA ASP A 232 -59.11 -62.49 -15.40
C ASP A 232 -60.34 -61.91 -14.68
N ARG A 233 -60.26 -61.69 -13.35
CA ARG A 233 -61.34 -61.09 -12.55
C ARG A 233 -61.51 -59.56 -12.73
N GLY A 234 -60.62 -58.89 -13.46
CA GLY A 234 -60.63 -57.42 -13.65
C GLY A 234 -60.17 -56.61 -12.43
N TYR A 235 -60.31 -55.27 -12.50
CA TYR A 235 -59.83 -54.33 -11.47
C TYR A 235 -60.93 -53.34 -11.07
N THR A 236 -60.99 -52.97 -9.79
CA THR A 236 -61.93 -51.96 -9.28
C THR A 236 -61.56 -50.54 -9.72
N TRP A 237 -62.54 -49.64 -9.73
CA TRP A 237 -62.32 -48.21 -10.03
C TRP A 237 -61.29 -47.56 -9.09
N CYS A 238 -61.35 -47.87 -7.78
CA CYS A 238 -60.35 -47.40 -6.82
C CYS A 238 -58.94 -47.94 -7.13
N ALA A 239 -58.84 -49.19 -7.61
CA ALA A 239 -57.56 -49.76 -8.03
C ALA A 239 -56.98 -49.09 -9.29
N VAL A 240 -57.75 -48.28 -10.03
CA VAL A 240 -57.29 -47.57 -11.23
C VAL A 240 -57.07 -46.09 -10.94
N LEU A 241 -57.96 -45.45 -10.18
CA LEU A 241 -57.90 -44.03 -9.85
C LEU A 241 -56.77 -43.68 -8.87
N VAL A 242 -56.52 -44.50 -7.84
CA VAL A 242 -55.46 -44.21 -6.85
C VAL A 242 -54.07 -44.14 -7.50
N PRO A 243 -53.65 -45.12 -8.32
CA PRO A 243 -52.39 -45.00 -9.07
C PRO A 243 -52.37 -43.83 -10.05
N GLY A 244 -53.51 -43.46 -10.63
CA GLY A 244 -53.65 -42.32 -11.54
C GLY A 244 -53.46 -40.97 -10.84
N LEU A 245 -54.06 -40.79 -9.67
CA LEU A 245 -53.88 -39.58 -8.84
C LEU A 245 -52.43 -39.44 -8.37
N LEU A 246 -51.81 -40.54 -7.92
CA LEU A 246 -50.39 -40.55 -7.55
C LEU A 246 -49.49 -40.21 -8.75
N PHE A 247 -49.79 -40.74 -9.94
CA PHE A 247 -49.07 -40.43 -11.17
C PHE A 247 -49.14 -38.93 -11.48
N PHE A 248 -50.31 -38.30 -11.30
CA PHE A 248 -50.50 -36.86 -11.48
C PHE A 248 -49.70 -36.04 -10.46
N LEU A 249 -49.76 -36.37 -9.17
CA LEU A 249 -49.02 -35.67 -8.11
C LEU A 249 -47.50 -35.72 -8.34
N ILE A 250 -46.98 -36.89 -8.73
CA ILE A 250 -45.56 -37.07 -9.04
C ILE A 250 -45.18 -36.29 -10.31
N SER A 251 -46.05 -36.27 -11.33
CA SER A 251 -45.83 -35.46 -12.54
C SER A 251 -45.81 -33.96 -12.22
N PHE A 252 -46.65 -33.50 -11.29
CA PHE A 252 -46.65 -32.11 -10.82
C PHE A 252 -45.37 -31.77 -10.04
N ALA A 253 -44.86 -32.69 -9.22
CA ALA A 253 -43.57 -32.52 -8.54
C ALA A 253 -42.41 -32.40 -9.53
N ILE A 254 -42.38 -33.24 -10.58
CA ILE A 254 -41.40 -33.14 -11.68
C ILE A 254 -41.50 -31.76 -12.35
N PHE A 255 -42.70 -31.26 -12.62
CA PHE A 255 -42.92 -29.94 -13.21
C PHE A 255 -42.36 -28.80 -12.35
N ILE A 256 -42.56 -28.84 -11.03
CA ILE A 256 -41.97 -27.85 -10.10
C ILE A 256 -40.43 -27.90 -10.16
N CYS A 257 -39.84 -29.10 -10.12
CA CYS A 257 -38.39 -29.27 -10.22
C CYS A 257 -37.84 -28.76 -11.57
N CYS A 258 -38.58 -28.94 -12.66
CA CYS A 258 -38.20 -28.42 -13.98
C CYS A 258 -38.17 -26.89 -14.00
N ILE A 259 -39.19 -26.22 -13.46
CA ILE A 259 -39.23 -24.75 -13.37
C ILE A 259 -38.08 -24.24 -12.49
N ALA A 260 -37.88 -24.86 -11.32
CA ALA A 260 -36.82 -24.46 -10.40
C ALA A 260 -35.43 -24.56 -11.05
N ALA A 261 -35.15 -25.66 -11.75
CA ALA A 261 -33.88 -25.84 -12.44
C ALA A 261 -33.69 -24.90 -13.64
N TYR A 262 -34.77 -24.59 -14.38
CA TYR A 262 -34.73 -23.61 -15.47
C TYR A 262 -34.30 -22.22 -14.96
N VAL A 263 -34.95 -21.73 -13.89
CA VAL A 263 -34.61 -20.44 -13.28
C VAL A 263 -33.16 -20.42 -12.80
N GLN A 264 -32.69 -21.49 -12.16
CA GLN A 264 -31.33 -21.56 -11.66
C GLN A 264 -30.27 -21.68 -12.77
N ASN A 265 -30.60 -22.29 -13.91
CA ASN A 265 -29.69 -22.37 -15.05
C ASN A 265 -29.41 -20.99 -15.68
N ASN A 266 -30.43 -20.12 -15.73
CA ASN A 266 -30.23 -18.74 -16.17
C ASN A 266 -29.31 -17.98 -15.20
N ASN A 267 -29.53 -18.14 -13.88
CA ASN A 267 -28.65 -17.56 -12.87
C ASN A 267 -27.18 -18.03 -13.00
N VAL A 268 -26.92 -19.29 -13.36
CA VAL A 268 -25.54 -19.76 -13.62
C VAL A 268 -24.92 -19.06 -14.82
N THR A 269 -25.70 -18.77 -15.86
CA THR A 269 -25.19 -18.08 -17.06
C THR A 269 -24.87 -16.64 -16.73
N ASP A 270 -25.82 -15.94 -16.09
CA ASP A 270 -25.66 -14.54 -15.68
C ASP A 270 -24.49 -14.37 -14.68
N ALA A 271 -24.36 -15.29 -13.71
CA ALA A 271 -23.27 -15.25 -12.73
C ALA A 271 -21.89 -15.57 -13.34
N MET A 272 -21.81 -16.42 -14.37
CA MET A 272 -20.55 -16.67 -15.10
C MET A 272 -20.14 -15.45 -15.93
N GLU A 273 -21.08 -14.83 -16.64
CA GLU A 273 -20.82 -13.59 -17.39
C GLU A 273 -20.38 -12.47 -16.44
N GLY A 274 -21.06 -12.33 -15.30
CA GLY A 274 -20.68 -11.40 -14.23
C GLY A 274 -19.30 -11.70 -13.66
N LEU A 275 -18.96 -12.97 -13.42
CA LEU A 275 -17.65 -13.37 -12.90
C LEU A 275 -16.53 -13.00 -13.87
N PHE A 276 -16.69 -13.26 -15.17
CA PHE A 276 -15.69 -12.88 -16.17
C PHE A 276 -15.55 -11.36 -16.30
N ALA A 277 -16.66 -10.62 -16.23
CA ALA A 277 -16.64 -9.16 -16.22
C ALA A 277 -15.88 -8.63 -14.99
N ALA A 278 -16.19 -9.14 -13.79
CA ALA A 278 -15.52 -8.76 -12.55
C ALA A 278 -14.02 -9.10 -12.57
N LEU A 279 -13.63 -10.28 -13.05
CA LEU A 279 -12.22 -10.66 -13.18
C LEU A 279 -11.48 -9.78 -14.20
N SER A 280 -12.11 -9.43 -15.32
CA SER A 280 -11.55 -8.50 -16.30
C SER A 280 -11.40 -7.09 -15.72
N GLU A 281 -12.34 -6.67 -14.88
CA GLU A 281 -12.30 -5.38 -14.20
C GLU A 281 -11.17 -5.32 -13.18
N VAL A 282 -10.99 -6.35 -12.35
CA VAL A 282 -9.85 -6.51 -11.42
C VAL A 282 -8.53 -6.34 -12.13
N VAL A 283 -8.36 -7.02 -13.25
CA VAL A 283 -7.13 -6.97 -14.03
C VAL A 283 -6.92 -5.57 -14.65
N THR A 284 -7.99 -4.94 -15.15
CA THR A 284 -7.95 -3.59 -15.73
C THR A 284 -7.64 -2.52 -14.69
N ASN A 285 -8.19 -2.65 -13.48
CA ASN A 285 -7.93 -1.73 -12.38
C ASN A 285 -6.52 -1.89 -11.82
N ALA A 286 -6.02 -3.13 -11.74
CA ALA A 286 -4.61 -3.37 -11.40
C ALA A 286 -3.67 -2.70 -12.41
N GLN A 287 -3.97 -2.79 -13.72
CA GLN A 287 -3.22 -2.07 -14.76
C GLN A 287 -3.33 -0.55 -14.63
N THR A 288 -4.53 -0.05 -14.36
CA THR A 288 -4.78 1.38 -14.18
C THR A 288 -4.01 1.92 -12.98
N HIS A 289 -3.99 1.17 -11.87
CA HIS A 289 -3.21 1.50 -10.69
C HIS A 289 -1.71 1.52 -10.99
N ALA A 290 -1.19 0.49 -11.68
CA ALA A 290 0.21 0.45 -12.08
C ALA A 290 0.58 1.63 -13.00
N ALA A 291 -0.26 1.96 -13.97
CA ALA A 291 -0.06 3.09 -14.88
C ALA A 291 -0.10 4.46 -14.17
N ASN A 292 -0.99 4.64 -13.20
CA ASN A 292 -1.07 5.85 -12.39
C ASN A 292 0.20 6.05 -11.53
N LEU A 293 0.86 4.97 -11.10
CA LEU A 293 2.13 5.03 -10.38
C LEU A 293 3.34 5.19 -11.31
N LEU A 294 3.33 4.51 -12.47
CA LEU A 294 4.39 4.62 -13.47
C LEU A 294 4.51 6.03 -14.06
N THR A 295 3.38 6.73 -14.23
CA THR A 295 3.37 8.08 -14.84
C THR A 295 4.29 9.07 -14.12
N PRO A 296 4.15 9.32 -12.80
CA PRO A 296 5.06 10.20 -12.07
C PRO A 296 6.48 9.61 -11.95
N LEU A 297 6.66 8.30 -11.87
CA LEU A 297 8.00 7.69 -11.83
C LEU A 297 8.78 7.94 -13.14
N ASN A 298 8.11 7.79 -14.29
CA ASN A 298 8.67 8.10 -15.61
C ASN A 298 8.99 9.59 -15.73
N ALA A 299 8.19 10.47 -15.13
CA ALA A 299 8.47 11.91 -15.09
C ALA A 299 9.73 12.23 -14.26
N ILE A 300 9.92 11.58 -13.10
CA ILE A 300 11.14 11.72 -12.30
C ILE A 300 12.35 11.24 -13.10
N GLU A 301 12.24 10.10 -13.79
CA GLU A 301 13.31 9.57 -14.63
C GLU A 301 13.66 10.53 -15.77
N ALA A 302 12.68 11.01 -16.52
CA ALA A 302 12.88 11.98 -17.60
C ALA A 302 13.49 13.30 -17.09
N GLY A 303 13.14 13.71 -15.87
CA GLY A 303 13.65 14.91 -15.20
C GLY A 303 15.04 14.76 -14.56
N GLN A 304 15.62 13.55 -14.55
CA GLN A 304 16.85 13.24 -13.80
C GLN A 304 18.02 14.13 -14.18
N ALA A 305 18.39 14.16 -15.47
CA ALA A 305 19.57 14.89 -15.93
C ALA A 305 19.46 16.38 -15.61
N THR A 306 18.28 16.97 -15.81
CA THR A 306 17.97 18.37 -15.52
C THR A 306 18.06 18.68 -14.01
N THR A 307 17.43 17.85 -13.18
CA THR A 307 17.43 18.01 -11.71
C THR A 307 18.83 17.87 -11.14
N VAL A 308 19.58 16.86 -11.58
CA VAL A 308 20.98 16.65 -11.17
C VAL A 308 21.86 17.82 -11.60
N ALA A 309 21.72 18.31 -12.83
CA ALA A 309 22.47 19.45 -13.33
C ALA A 309 22.17 20.72 -12.53
N ALA A 310 20.89 21.00 -12.25
CA ALA A 310 20.47 22.15 -11.45
C ALA A 310 21.04 22.09 -10.02
N MET A 311 20.94 20.94 -9.36
CA MET A 311 21.49 20.74 -8.01
C MET A 311 23.01 20.89 -8.00
N LYS A 312 23.73 20.28 -8.95
CA LYS A 312 25.19 20.42 -9.04
C LYS A 312 25.62 21.86 -9.29
N ALA A 313 24.96 22.54 -10.23
CA ALA A 313 25.28 23.92 -10.58
C ALA A 313 25.09 24.88 -9.39
N ALA A 314 24.05 24.67 -8.58
CA ALA A 314 23.80 25.48 -7.40
C ALA A 314 24.72 25.12 -6.22
N LEU A 315 25.08 23.85 -6.04
CA LEU A 315 25.69 23.37 -4.79
C LEU A 315 27.20 23.07 -4.87
N SER A 316 27.82 22.98 -6.06
CA SER A 316 29.22 22.55 -6.20
C SER A 316 30.25 23.47 -5.52
N ASN A 317 29.95 24.76 -5.40
CA ASN A 317 30.88 25.78 -4.90
C ASN A 317 30.38 26.40 -3.57
N THR A 318 29.93 25.55 -2.63
CA THR A 318 29.34 25.98 -1.35
C THR A 318 30.25 25.82 -0.13
N SER A 319 31.47 25.30 -0.30
CA SER A 319 32.43 25.07 0.80
C SER A 319 32.77 26.35 1.58
N TRP A 320 32.75 27.50 0.90
CA TRP A 320 33.00 28.81 1.50
C TRP A 320 32.00 29.16 2.62
N ILE A 321 30.78 28.60 2.59
CA ILE A 321 29.74 28.90 3.59
C ILE A 321 30.22 28.51 4.99
N VAL A 322 30.86 27.35 5.13
CA VAL A 322 31.36 26.88 6.43
C VAL A 322 32.71 27.50 6.76
N SER A 323 33.64 27.59 5.79
CA SER A 323 34.98 28.12 6.06
C SER A 323 34.95 29.60 6.46
N ASP A 324 34.16 30.42 5.74
CA ASP A 324 34.11 31.85 5.98
C ASP A 324 33.36 32.14 7.29
N ALA A 325 32.31 31.38 7.60
CA ALA A 325 31.61 31.48 8.88
C ALA A 325 32.48 31.08 10.07
N ALA A 326 33.30 30.03 9.93
CA ALA A 326 34.25 29.61 10.97
C ALA A 326 35.35 30.66 11.22
N ALA A 327 35.85 31.30 10.15
CA ALA A 327 36.78 32.41 10.27
C ALA A 327 36.16 33.60 11.01
N ILE A 328 34.92 33.98 10.67
CA ILE A 328 34.16 35.05 11.35
C ILE A 328 33.89 34.70 12.82
N GLN A 329 33.57 33.44 13.14
CA GLN A 329 33.39 32.96 14.52
C GLN A 329 34.67 33.11 15.34
N THR A 330 35.83 32.81 14.75
CA THR A 330 37.13 32.95 15.43
C THR A 330 37.46 34.43 15.67
N MET A 331 37.16 35.31 14.71
CA MET A 331 37.27 36.77 14.88
C MET A 331 36.35 37.29 15.99
N GLY A 332 35.08 36.86 16.02
CA GLY A 332 34.13 37.27 17.07
C GLY A 332 34.52 36.79 18.47
N ALA A 333 35.06 35.58 18.58
CA ALA A 333 35.63 35.06 19.82
C ALA A 333 36.87 35.86 20.26
N ALA A 334 37.72 36.27 19.31
CA ALA A 334 38.91 37.07 19.60
C ALA A 334 38.58 38.44 20.19
N ILE A 335 37.47 39.08 19.78
CA ILE A 335 37.02 40.35 20.37
C ILE A 335 36.72 40.16 21.87
N ASP A 336 35.98 39.12 22.23
CA ASP A 336 35.64 38.84 23.62
C ASP A 336 36.89 38.48 24.44
N THR A 337 37.71 37.54 23.96
CA THR A 337 38.90 37.10 24.70
C THR A 337 39.94 38.19 24.86
N THR A 338 40.05 39.10 23.89
CA THR A 338 41.04 40.18 23.91
C THR A 338 40.55 41.38 24.71
N TYR A 339 39.28 41.79 24.61
CA TYR A 339 38.85 43.11 25.11
C TYR A 339 37.98 43.07 26.37
N SER A 340 37.33 41.95 26.71
CA SER A 340 36.48 41.87 27.91
C SER A 340 37.24 42.11 29.22
N GLY A 341 38.57 41.88 29.24
CA GLY A 341 39.43 42.09 30.40
C GLY A 341 40.71 42.91 30.16
N ALA A 342 40.87 43.53 28.98
CA ALA A 342 42.13 44.22 28.63
C ALA A 342 42.27 45.64 29.22
N PHE A 343 41.18 46.23 29.71
CA PHE A 343 41.22 47.60 30.20
C PHE A 343 41.70 47.66 31.66
N PRO A 344 42.75 48.44 31.98
CA PRO A 344 43.26 48.55 33.34
C PRO A 344 42.25 49.23 34.27
N THR A 345 42.18 48.76 35.51
CA THR A 345 41.46 49.45 36.59
C THR A 345 42.49 50.12 37.50
N VAL A 346 42.51 51.46 37.50
CA VAL A 346 43.47 52.26 38.27
C VAL A 346 42.75 53.33 39.05
N CYS A 347 43.06 53.45 40.34
CA CYS A 347 42.60 54.53 41.18
C CYS A 347 43.80 55.16 41.89
N VAL A 348 43.95 56.48 41.80
CA VAL A 348 45.03 57.26 42.42
C VAL A 348 44.47 58.28 43.41
N ALA A 349 45.33 58.97 44.16
CA ALA A 349 44.94 59.93 45.19
C ALA A 349 43.86 59.37 46.14
N ASN A 350 44.13 58.23 46.77
CA ASN A 350 43.19 57.53 47.68
C ASN A 350 41.81 57.19 47.08
N GLY A 351 41.69 57.16 45.75
CA GLY A 351 40.44 56.80 45.08
C GLY A 351 39.65 57.98 44.51
N ASP A 352 40.14 59.20 44.67
CA ASP A 352 39.48 60.40 44.16
C ASP A 352 39.46 60.44 42.62
N TYR A 353 40.47 59.82 41.98
CA TYR A 353 40.55 59.70 40.52
C TYR A 353 40.68 58.23 40.12
N CYS A 354 39.62 57.68 39.51
CA CYS A 354 39.57 56.30 39.06
C CYS A 354 39.32 56.21 37.56
N LEU A 355 40.10 55.35 36.90
CA LEU A 355 39.87 54.88 35.54
C LEU A 355 39.37 53.43 35.62
N LYS A 356 38.14 53.19 35.16
CA LYS A 356 37.49 51.88 35.21
C LYS A 356 36.77 51.60 33.90
N CYS A 357 36.77 50.35 33.47
CA CYS A 357 36.02 49.98 32.29
C CYS A 357 34.51 50.15 32.52
N PRO A 358 33.78 50.82 31.60
CA PRO A 358 32.32 50.88 31.66
C PRO A 358 31.73 49.46 31.64
N PRO A 359 30.75 49.14 32.50
CA PRO A 359 30.10 47.82 32.52
C PRO A 359 29.48 47.42 31.18
N GLY A 360 29.03 48.39 30.38
CA GLY A 360 28.50 48.12 29.04
C GLY A 360 29.56 47.69 28.02
N LEU A 361 30.80 48.17 28.15
CA LEU A 361 31.90 47.84 27.24
C LEU A 361 32.55 46.50 27.62
N CYS A 362 32.99 46.33 28.87
CA CYS A 362 33.61 45.10 29.38
C CYS A 362 32.59 44.02 29.78
N GLY A 363 31.38 44.11 29.25
CA GLY A 363 30.28 43.18 29.47
C GLY A 363 29.62 42.84 28.14
N ASP A 364 28.39 43.34 27.95
CA ASP A 364 27.56 42.93 26.82
C ASP A 364 28.17 43.28 25.45
N ALA A 365 28.80 44.46 25.30
CA ALA A 365 29.31 44.91 24.00
C ALA A 365 30.48 44.06 23.47
N SER A 366 31.42 43.65 24.32
CA SER A 366 32.57 42.80 23.94
C SER A 366 32.19 41.32 23.76
N VAL A 367 31.12 40.86 24.42
CA VAL A 367 30.63 39.46 24.33
C VAL A 367 29.65 39.24 23.17
N LEU A 368 28.90 40.27 22.75
CA LEU A 368 27.93 40.19 21.66
C LEU A 368 28.53 39.63 20.35
N PRO A 369 29.72 40.06 19.88
CA PRO A 369 30.33 39.54 18.65
C PRO A 369 30.52 38.02 18.68
N ARG A 370 31.01 37.45 19.78
CA ARG A 370 31.15 35.99 19.95
C ARG A 370 29.80 35.29 19.81
N THR A 371 28.76 35.85 20.43
CA THR A 371 27.41 35.25 20.43
C THR A 371 26.80 35.25 19.02
N VAL A 372 26.83 36.40 18.34
CA VAL A 372 26.26 36.54 17.00
C VAL A 372 27.02 35.71 15.97
N THR A 373 28.36 35.75 15.99
CA THR A 373 29.19 34.99 15.05
C THR A 373 29.11 33.48 15.27
N SER A 374 28.90 33.02 16.51
CA SER A 374 28.59 31.61 16.80
C SER A 374 27.26 31.17 16.19
N ALA A 375 26.22 32.02 16.23
CA ALA A 375 24.95 31.74 15.58
C ALA A 375 25.06 31.69 14.04
N ILE A 376 25.91 32.54 13.45
CA ILE A 376 26.26 32.49 12.02
C ILE A 376 26.89 31.14 11.67
N ALA A 377 27.88 30.68 12.45
CA ALA A 377 28.54 29.39 12.23
C ALA A 377 27.58 28.20 12.38
N SER A 378 26.69 28.22 13.36
CA SER A 378 25.64 27.21 13.52
C SER A 378 24.72 27.14 12.30
N THR A 379 24.30 28.30 11.78
CA THR A 379 23.46 28.37 10.56
C THR A 379 24.21 27.85 9.34
N ALA A 380 25.50 28.18 9.19
CA ALA A 380 26.35 27.67 8.13
C ALA A 380 26.50 26.14 8.16
N ALA A 381 26.64 25.55 9.35
CA ALA A 381 26.70 24.10 9.54
C ALA A 381 25.39 23.41 9.11
N GLN A 382 24.23 24.02 9.41
CA GLN A 382 22.92 23.51 8.98
C GLN A 382 22.72 23.58 7.46
N LEU A 383 23.19 24.65 6.82
CA LEU A 383 23.21 24.77 5.36
C LEU A 383 24.09 23.68 4.73
N ALA A 384 25.30 23.50 5.24
CA ALA A 384 26.22 22.47 4.75
C ALA A 384 25.65 21.05 4.90
N SER A 385 25.02 20.74 6.03
CA SER A 385 24.33 19.46 6.23
C SER A 385 23.20 19.26 5.22
N THR A 386 22.46 20.32 4.88
CA THR A 386 21.41 20.27 3.85
C THR A 386 21.99 19.98 2.46
N PHE A 387 23.11 20.59 2.10
CA PHE A 387 23.74 20.37 0.79
C PHE A 387 24.40 19.01 0.68
N ALA A 388 24.97 18.50 1.77
CA ALA A 388 25.46 17.12 1.84
C ALA A 388 24.31 16.12 1.65
N LEU A 389 23.16 16.36 2.28
CA LEU A 389 21.96 15.55 2.06
C LEU A 389 21.49 15.65 0.60
N ALA A 390 21.46 16.85 0.02
CA ALA A 390 21.11 17.05 -1.39
C ALA A 390 22.00 16.24 -2.34
N GLN A 391 23.31 16.24 -2.08
CA GLN A 391 24.27 15.45 -2.84
C GLN A 391 23.97 13.95 -2.74
N VAL A 392 23.72 13.44 -1.53
CA VAL A 392 23.42 12.02 -1.31
C VAL A 392 22.13 11.60 -1.99
N THR A 393 21.05 12.36 -1.77
CA THR A 393 19.72 12.05 -2.30
C THR A 393 19.65 12.20 -3.82
N MET A 394 20.33 13.19 -4.42
CA MET A 394 20.14 13.52 -5.84
C MET A 394 21.23 12.98 -6.76
N TYR A 395 22.51 12.97 -6.36
CA TYR A 395 23.60 12.73 -7.33
C TYR A 395 24.85 11.98 -6.81
N SER A 396 24.81 11.30 -5.65
CA SER A 396 25.89 10.42 -5.19
C SER A 396 25.57 8.93 -5.44
N GLY A 397 25.96 8.41 -6.61
CA GLY A 397 26.06 6.97 -6.87
C GLY A 397 24.84 6.12 -6.50
N SER A 398 25.07 5.07 -5.70
CA SER A 398 24.12 3.97 -5.44
C SER A 398 22.98 4.26 -4.46
N ASN A 399 22.93 5.44 -3.85
CA ASN A 399 21.92 5.78 -2.82
C ASN A 399 21.02 6.94 -3.25
N THR A 400 20.88 7.14 -4.57
CA THR A 400 20.08 8.26 -5.10
C THR A 400 18.60 7.92 -5.19
N LEU A 401 17.75 8.94 -5.09
CA LEU A 401 16.32 8.90 -5.41
C LEU A 401 16.07 8.16 -6.72
N TYR A 402 16.88 8.45 -7.75
CA TYR A 402 16.72 7.82 -9.05
C TYR A 402 16.91 6.31 -8.97
N GLN A 403 17.84 5.76 -8.18
CA GLN A 403 17.92 4.30 -8.06
C GLN A 403 16.66 3.69 -7.45
N ALA A 404 16.05 4.34 -6.45
CA ALA A 404 14.77 3.89 -5.90
C ALA A 404 13.63 3.94 -6.94
N VAL A 405 13.57 5.02 -7.73
CA VAL A 405 12.58 5.17 -8.83
C VAL A 405 12.71 4.04 -9.85
N ASN A 406 13.93 3.66 -10.19
CA ASN A 406 14.18 2.53 -11.09
C ASN A 406 13.62 1.21 -10.57
N THR A 407 13.90 0.92 -9.30
CA THR A 407 13.41 -0.29 -8.65
C THR A 407 11.89 -0.30 -8.67
N ALA A 408 11.26 0.83 -8.31
CA ALA A 408 9.80 0.97 -8.34
C ALA A 408 9.20 0.81 -9.74
N GLN A 409 9.81 1.41 -10.78
CA GLN A 409 9.37 1.24 -12.17
C GLN A 409 9.43 -0.23 -12.59
N PHE A 410 10.54 -0.90 -12.29
CA PHE A 410 10.71 -2.31 -12.59
C PHE A 410 9.63 -3.18 -11.90
N GLU A 411 9.36 -2.95 -10.61
CA GLU A 411 8.33 -3.70 -9.89
C GLU A 411 6.92 -3.49 -10.48
N LEU A 412 6.61 -2.27 -10.93
CA LEU A 412 5.34 -1.94 -11.58
C LEU A 412 5.22 -2.51 -12.99
N ASP A 413 6.31 -2.56 -13.75
CA ASP A 413 6.35 -3.21 -15.07
C ASP A 413 6.12 -4.72 -14.94
N VAL A 414 6.66 -5.36 -13.89
CA VAL A 414 6.36 -6.77 -13.57
C VAL A 414 4.87 -6.96 -13.27
N LEU A 415 4.25 -6.07 -12.49
CA LEU A 415 2.81 -6.11 -12.23
C LEU A 415 1.98 -5.88 -13.51
N ALA A 416 2.35 -4.91 -14.34
CA ALA A 416 1.69 -4.63 -15.61
C ALA A 416 1.80 -5.81 -16.60
N GLY A 417 2.95 -6.48 -16.63
CA GLY A 417 3.14 -7.70 -17.41
C GLY A 417 2.27 -8.86 -16.92
N ALA A 418 2.25 -9.09 -15.59
CA ALA A 418 1.44 -10.15 -14.99
C ALA A 418 -0.06 -9.96 -15.25
N THR A 419 -0.55 -8.74 -15.10
CA THR A 419 -1.96 -8.39 -15.35
C THR A 419 -2.35 -8.55 -16.82
N ASN A 420 -1.50 -8.15 -17.78
CA ASN A 420 -1.77 -8.37 -19.20
C ASN A 420 -1.96 -9.85 -19.56
N ASN A 421 -1.10 -10.72 -19.02
CA ASN A 421 -1.21 -12.17 -19.25
C ASN A 421 -2.47 -12.77 -18.61
N SER A 422 -2.84 -12.30 -17.42
CA SER A 422 -4.09 -12.69 -16.77
C SER A 422 -5.30 -12.27 -17.59
N ASN A 423 -5.30 -11.07 -18.19
CA ASN A 423 -6.41 -10.61 -19.02
C ASN A 423 -6.63 -11.52 -20.25
N ALA A 424 -5.54 -11.88 -20.93
CA ALA A 424 -5.59 -12.80 -22.06
C ALA A 424 -6.12 -14.19 -21.67
N SER A 425 -5.75 -14.66 -20.47
CA SER A 425 -6.24 -15.92 -19.91
C SER A 425 -7.75 -15.86 -19.61
N VAL A 426 -8.22 -14.79 -18.97
CA VAL A 426 -9.66 -14.57 -18.70
C VAL A 426 -10.46 -14.55 -20.01
N ALA A 427 -10.00 -13.81 -21.02
CA ALA A 427 -10.66 -13.74 -22.32
C ALA A 427 -10.72 -15.11 -23.04
N THR A 428 -9.65 -15.91 -22.93
CA THR A 428 -9.60 -17.26 -23.51
C THR A 428 -10.61 -18.20 -22.84
N VAL A 429 -10.69 -18.15 -21.50
CA VAL A 429 -11.64 -18.95 -20.72
C VAL A 429 -13.07 -18.50 -20.99
N GLN A 430 -13.33 -17.20 -21.07
CA GLN A 430 -14.64 -16.65 -21.41
C GLN A 430 -15.09 -17.10 -22.80
N THR A 431 -14.20 -17.06 -23.80
CA THR A 431 -14.51 -17.53 -25.16
C THR A 431 -14.86 -19.01 -25.15
N SER A 432 -14.05 -19.84 -24.47
CA SER A 432 -14.29 -21.28 -24.34
C SER A 432 -15.61 -21.57 -23.62
N PHE A 433 -15.94 -20.79 -22.60
CA PHE A 433 -17.21 -20.89 -21.90
C PHE A 433 -18.39 -20.54 -22.81
N ASN A 434 -18.31 -19.46 -23.57
CA ASN A 434 -19.37 -19.03 -24.49
C ASN A 434 -19.64 -20.11 -25.55
N ASP A 435 -18.60 -20.73 -26.10
CA ASP A 435 -18.72 -21.81 -27.08
C ASP A 435 -19.42 -23.06 -26.49
N ILE A 436 -19.14 -23.40 -25.23
CA ILE A 436 -19.71 -24.56 -24.54
C ILE A 436 -21.11 -24.26 -23.97
N SER A 437 -21.38 -23.02 -23.57
CA SER A 437 -22.61 -22.60 -22.86
C SER A 437 -23.87 -22.86 -23.71
N TYR A 438 -23.79 -22.65 -25.03
CA TYR A 438 -24.87 -22.98 -25.97
C TYR A 438 -25.24 -24.47 -25.97
N GLY A 439 -24.27 -25.37 -25.84
CA GLY A 439 -24.51 -26.81 -25.75
C GLY A 439 -24.98 -27.27 -24.37
N ARG A 440 -24.44 -26.66 -23.30
CA ARG A 440 -24.73 -27.01 -21.90
C ARG A 440 -26.16 -26.67 -21.49
N THR A 441 -26.60 -25.44 -21.78
CA THR A 441 -27.97 -24.99 -21.50
C THR A 441 -28.99 -25.84 -22.25
N GLY A 442 -28.69 -26.19 -23.51
CA GLY A 442 -29.50 -27.13 -24.30
C GLY A 442 -29.63 -28.52 -23.65
N LEU A 443 -28.54 -29.10 -23.15
CA LEU A 443 -28.55 -30.46 -22.58
C LEU A 443 -29.31 -30.55 -21.26
N VAL A 444 -29.05 -29.65 -20.32
CA VAL A 444 -29.73 -29.64 -19.02
C VAL A 444 -31.22 -29.34 -19.20
N LEU A 445 -31.57 -28.39 -20.07
CA LEU A 445 -32.97 -28.09 -20.41
C LEU A 445 -33.68 -29.27 -21.08
N SER A 446 -32.98 -30.00 -21.95
CA SER A 446 -33.54 -31.16 -22.65
C SER A 446 -34.02 -32.25 -21.69
N ILE A 447 -33.32 -32.49 -20.58
CA ILE A 447 -33.71 -33.47 -19.55
C ILE A 447 -35.08 -33.11 -18.96
N PHE A 448 -35.29 -31.83 -18.66
CA PHE A 448 -36.55 -31.35 -18.10
C PHE A 448 -37.69 -31.38 -19.11
N VAL A 449 -37.45 -30.95 -20.35
CA VAL A 449 -38.44 -31.02 -21.44
C VAL A 449 -38.84 -32.46 -21.74
N LEU A 450 -37.87 -33.37 -21.80
CA LEU A 450 -38.13 -34.80 -21.98
C LEU A 450 -38.90 -35.39 -20.78
N GLY A 451 -38.62 -34.94 -19.55
CA GLY A 451 -39.37 -35.34 -18.36
C GLY A 451 -40.83 -34.95 -18.42
N LEU A 452 -41.12 -33.69 -18.79
CA LEU A 452 -42.48 -33.20 -18.99
C LEU A 452 -43.20 -33.96 -20.11
N PHE A 453 -42.48 -34.23 -21.21
CA PHE A 453 -43.02 -35.01 -22.33
C PHE A 453 -43.39 -36.44 -21.91
N VAL A 454 -42.53 -37.10 -21.14
CA VAL A 454 -42.78 -38.44 -20.58
C VAL A 454 -44.02 -38.44 -19.68
N SER A 455 -44.14 -37.46 -18.79
CA SER A 455 -45.31 -37.29 -17.92
C SER A 455 -46.59 -37.03 -18.73
N LEU A 456 -46.52 -36.17 -19.77
CA LEU A 456 -47.65 -35.88 -20.64
C LEU A 456 -48.14 -37.12 -21.39
N LEU A 457 -47.23 -37.92 -21.98
CA LEU A 457 -47.59 -39.18 -22.65
C LEU A 457 -48.30 -40.15 -21.70
N GLY A 458 -47.83 -40.23 -20.44
CA GLY A 458 -48.46 -41.05 -19.42
C GLY A 458 -49.86 -40.56 -19.03
N MET A 459 -50.02 -39.24 -18.83
CA MET A 459 -51.32 -38.62 -18.55
C MET A 459 -52.32 -38.79 -19.70
N LEU A 460 -51.89 -38.59 -20.95
CA LEU A 460 -52.73 -38.83 -22.13
C LEU A 460 -53.13 -40.30 -22.25
N GLY A 461 -52.20 -41.22 -22.00
CA GLY A 461 -52.48 -42.67 -21.99
C GLY A 461 -53.48 -43.07 -20.91
N PHE A 462 -53.39 -42.47 -19.71
CA PHE A 462 -54.32 -42.67 -18.62
C PHE A 462 -55.70 -42.07 -18.92
N ALA A 463 -55.80 -40.78 -19.24
CA ALA A 463 -57.08 -40.09 -19.46
C ALA A 463 -57.90 -40.72 -20.59
N ARG A 464 -57.28 -40.99 -21.75
CA ARG A 464 -57.97 -41.69 -22.85
C ARG A 464 -58.25 -43.16 -22.54
N GLY A 465 -57.45 -43.78 -21.68
CA GLY A 465 -57.64 -45.16 -21.23
C GLY A 465 -58.86 -45.32 -20.33
N VAL A 466 -59.15 -44.32 -19.50
CA VAL A 466 -60.33 -44.27 -18.62
C VAL A 466 -61.58 -43.84 -19.39
N CYS A 467 -61.48 -42.88 -20.31
CA CYS A 467 -62.65 -42.31 -21.01
C CYS A 467 -63.19 -43.11 -22.21
N ARG A 468 -62.44 -44.06 -22.80
CA ARG A 468 -62.89 -44.82 -23.99
C ARG A 468 -62.60 -46.32 -23.90
N ASN A 469 -63.66 -47.13 -24.05
CA ASN A 469 -63.66 -48.59 -23.85
C ASN A 469 -62.73 -49.40 -24.80
N LYS A 470 -62.21 -48.83 -25.90
CA LYS A 470 -61.30 -49.53 -26.86
C LYS A 470 -60.17 -48.64 -27.43
N SER A 471 -59.52 -47.85 -26.59
CA SER A 471 -58.44 -46.95 -27.04
C SER A 471 -57.09 -47.66 -27.19
N LYS A 472 -56.46 -47.55 -28.38
CA LYS A 472 -55.05 -47.94 -28.64
C LYS A 472 -54.04 -47.07 -27.88
N TRP A 473 -54.47 -45.93 -27.33
CA TRP A 473 -53.62 -44.95 -26.64
C TRP A 473 -53.07 -45.45 -25.29
N VAL A 474 -53.62 -46.55 -24.74
CA VAL A 474 -53.05 -47.21 -23.55
C VAL A 474 -51.63 -47.73 -23.80
N HIS A 475 -51.23 -47.95 -25.07
CA HIS A 475 -49.85 -48.28 -25.41
C HIS A 475 -48.87 -47.12 -25.19
N LEU A 476 -49.32 -45.86 -25.12
CA LEU A 476 -48.46 -44.73 -24.77
C LEU A 476 -47.89 -44.83 -23.35
N LEU A 477 -48.57 -45.54 -22.44
CA LEU A 477 -48.01 -45.82 -21.12
C LEU A 477 -46.73 -46.67 -21.21
N HIS A 478 -46.60 -47.56 -22.20
CA HIS A 478 -45.34 -48.28 -22.42
C HIS A 478 -44.19 -47.37 -22.83
N VAL A 479 -44.47 -46.47 -23.76
CA VAL A 479 -43.49 -45.49 -24.23
C VAL A 479 -43.10 -44.56 -23.08
N SER A 480 -44.07 -44.10 -22.29
CA SER A 480 -43.86 -43.24 -21.13
C SER A 480 -42.95 -43.89 -20.08
N TRP A 481 -43.23 -45.11 -19.62
CA TRP A 481 -42.37 -45.71 -18.56
C TRP A 481 -40.99 -46.13 -19.08
N ILE A 482 -40.84 -46.55 -20.35
CA ILE A 482 -39.53 -46.87 -20.94
C ILE A 482 -38.67 -45.60 -21.04
N LEU A 483 -39.21 -44.54 -21.63
CA LEU A 483 -38.51 -43.25 -21.73
C LEU A 483 -38.24 -42.65 -20.35
N GLY A 484 -39.16 -42.81 -19.40
CA GLY A 484 -38.98 -42.35 -18.03
C GLY A 484 -37.82 -43.01 -17.31
N VAL A 485 -37.59 -44.32 -17.53
CA VAL A 485 -36.43 -45.02 -16.96
C VAL A 485 -35.12 -44.61 -17.65
N LEU A 486 -35.11 -44.47 -18.97
CA LEU A 486 -33.92 -43.97 -19.69
C LEU A 486 -33.54 -42.56 -19.21
N LEU A 487 -34.54 -41.69 -19.06
CA LEU A 487 -34.34 -40.34 -18.54
C LEU A 487 -33.87 -40.37 -17.08
N CYS A 488 -34.39 -41.28 -16.25
CA CYS A 488 -33.95 -41.47 -14.87
C CYS A 488 -32.44 -41.78 -14.77
N ILE A 489 -31.94 -42.67 -15.64
CA ILE A 489 -30.51 -43.02 -15.72
C ILE A 489 -29.68 -41.79 -16.09
N ILE A 490 -30.09 -41.06 -17.13
CA ILE A 490 -29.39 -39.83 -17.58
C ILE A 490 -29.40 -38.78 -16.47
N SER A 491 -30.54 -38.55 -15.82
CA SER A 491 -30.68 -37.59 -14.73
C SER A 491 -29.77 -37.91 -13.55
N PHE A 492 -29.64 -39.19 -13.15
CA PHE A 492 -28.69 -39.56 -12.09
C PHE A 492 -27.24 -39.26 -12.45
N VAL A 493 -26.83 -39.50 -13.71
CA VAL A 493 -25.48 -39.17 -14.19
C VAL A 493 -25.27 -37.65 -14.20
N VAL A 494 -26.20 -36.88 -14.77
CA VAL A 494 -26.08 -35.41 -14.84
C VAL A 494 -26.09 -34.77 -13.45
N ALA A 495 -26.94 -35.22 -12.53
CA ALA A 495 -26.94 -34.75 -11.15
C ALA A 495 -25.59 -35.00 -10.46
N SER A 496 -24.98 -36.16 -10.69
CA SER A 496 -23.66 -36.53 -10.16
C SER A 496 -22.54 -35.63 -10.71
N LEU A 497 -22.53 -35.36 -12.00
CA LEU A 497 -21.57 -34.45 -12.61
C LEU A 497 -21.71 -33.02 -12.07
N LEU A 498 -22.94 -32.53 -11.89
CA LEU A 498 -23.19 -31.20 -11.34
C LEU A 498 -22.77 -31.09 -9.86
N LEU A 499 -22.88 -32.17 -9.08
CA LEU A 499 -22.34 -32.21 -7.71
C LEU A 499 -20.81 -32.14 -7.71
N ALA A 500 -20.13 -32.86 -8.61
CA ALA A 500 -18.68 -32.76 -8.76
C ALA A 500 -18.25 -31.34 -9.18
N VAL A 501 -18.97 -30.71 -10.12
CA VAL A 501 -18.72 -29.30 -10.50
C VAL A 501 -18.99 -28.34 -9.32
N SER A 502 -19.97 -28.62 -8.47
CA SER A 502 -20.22 -27.82 -7.27
C SER A 502 -19.06 -27.92 -6.27
N ALA A 503 -18.40 -29.09 -6.18
CA ALA A 503 -17.17 -29.24 -5.40
C ALA A 503 -16.01 -28.40 -5.99
N LEU A 504 -15.89 -28.31 -7.31
CA LEU A 504 -14.90 -27.42 -7.95
C LEU A 504 -15.14 -25.95 -7.57
N TRP A 505 -16.38 -25.47 -7.62
CA TRP A 505 -16.72 -24.09 -7.24
C TRP A 505 -16.41 -23.81 -5.77
N TYR A 506 -16.72 -24.77 -4.89
CA TYR A 506 -16.39 -24.67 -3.48
C TYR A 506 -14.87 -24.63 -3.22
N ASP A 507 -14.09 -25.47 -3.92
CA ASP A 507 -12.63 -25.42 -3.85
C ASP A 507 -12.11 -24.05 -4.35
N GLY A 508 -12.70 -23.51 -5.42
CA GLY A 508 -12.43 -22.17 -5.94
C GLY A 508 -12.61 -21.05 -4.90
N CYS A 509 -13.66 -21.12 -4.08
CA CYS A 509 -13.87 -20.21 -2.96
C CYS A 509 -12.72 -20.26 -1.95
N LYS A 510 -12.28 -21.48 -1.59
CA LYS A 510 -11.15 -21.65 -0.67
C LYS A 510 -9.85 -21.13 -1.27
N TYR A 511 -9.62 -21.34 -2.57
CA TYR A 511 -8.44 -20.81 -3.23
C TYR A 511 -8.45 -19.28 -3.27
N LEU A 512 -9.60 -18.66 -3.55
CA LEU A 512 -9.74 -17.21 -3.55
C LEU A 512 -9.43 -16.62 -2.16
N ASP A 513 -10.00 -17.19 -1.10
CA ASP A 513 -9.70 -16.80 0.29
C ASP A 513 -8.21 -16.95 0.59
N MET A 514 -7.59 -18.07 0.19
CA MET A 514 -6.16 -18.33 0.45
C MET A 514 -5.25 -17.35 -0.28
N MET A 515 -5.56 -17.03 -1.54
CA MET A 515 -4.78 -16.08 -2.33
C MET A 515 -4.84 -14.68 -1.73
N VAL A 516 -6.03 -14.20 -1.33
CA VAL A 516 -6.17 -12.86 -0.73
C VAL A 516 -5.51 -12.75 0.64
N ASN A 517 -5.52 -13.85 1.42
CA ASN A 517 -4.81 -13.89 2.69
C ASN A 517 -3.28 -13.91 2.54
N ASN A 518 -2.75 -14.60 1.53
CA ASN A 518 -1.31 -14.63 1.25
C ASN A 518 -1.00 -14.93 -0.22
N MET A 519 -0.62 -13.89 -0.98
CA MET A 519 -0.27 -14.00 -2.39
C MET A 519 1.17 -14.48 -2.66
N SER A 520 2.06 -14.37 -1.66
CA SER A 520 3.51 -14.59 -1.84
C SER A 520 3.90 -15.97 -2.38
N PRO A 521 3.24 -17.09 -2.01
CA PRO A 521 3.57 -18.41 -2.56
C PRO A 521 3.23 -18.58 -4.04
N TYR A 522 2.30 -17.77 -4.55
CA TYR A 522 1.64 -18.00 -5.83
C TYR A 522 2.07 -17.00 -6.92
N PHE A 523 2.52 -15.81 -6.52
CA PHE A 523 2.94 -14.75 -7.43
C PHE A 523 4.41 -14.37 -7.27
N THR A 524 4.88 -13.47 -8.12
CA THR A 524 6.20 -12.87 -7.95
C THR A 524 6.27 -12.05 -6.67
N ALA A 525 7.47 -11.85 -6.12
CA ALA A 525 7.62 -11.12 -4.87
C ALA A 525 7.08 -9.68 -5.02
N GLU A 526 7.35 -9.09 -6.18
CA GLU A 526 6.96 -7.75 -6.62
C GLU A 526 5.44 -7.62 -6.78
N THR A 527 4.80 -8.57 -7.49
CA THR A 527 3.32 -8.55 -7.62
C THR A 527 2.65 -8.79 -6.28
N SER A 528 3.15 -9.76 -5.50
CA SER A 528 2.57 -10.09 -4.21
C SER A 528 2.69 -8.94 -3.20
N SER A 529 3.82 -8.22 -3.16
CA SER A 529 4.03 -7.12 -2.23
C SER A 529 3.09 -5.95 -2.51
N ILE A 530 2.94 -5.56 -3.79
CA ILE A 530 2.08 -4.45 -4.19
C ILE A 530 0.60 -4.78 -3.94
N LEU A 531 0.13 -5.95 -4.40
CA LEU A 531 -1.28 -6.33 -4.23
C LEU A 531 -1.64 -6.61 -2.76
N THR A 532 -0.73 -7.21 -1.98
CA THR A 532 -0.94 -7.42 -0.54
C THR A 532 -1.02 -6.08 0.19
N ALA A 533 -0.18 -5.11 -0.16
CA ALA A 533 -0.26 -3.77 0.41
C ALA A 533 -1.62 -3.14 0.14
N CYS A 534 -2.13 -3.27 -1.10
CA CYS A 534 -3.47 -2.80 -1.47
C CYS A 534 -4.59 -3.49 -0.70
N ILE A 535 -4.57 -4.83 -0.60
CA ILE A 535 -5.58 -5.62 0.14
C ILE A 535 -5.61 -5.22 1.62
N GLN A 536 -4.44 -5.03 2.22
CA GLN A 536 -4.32 -4.61 3.63
C GLN A 536 -4.65 -3.13 3.85
N GLY A 537 -4.96 -2.37 2.80
CA GLY A 537 -5.24 -0.94 2.90
C GLY A 537 -4.01 -0.12 3.32
N THR A 538 -2.81 -0.60 3.02
CA THR A 538 -1.54 0.06 3.31
C THR A 538 -0.95 0.70 2.05
N SER A 539 -0.12 1.73 2.22
CA SER A 539 0.54 2.39 1.08
C SER A 539 1.47 1.43 0.33
N THR A 540 1.36 1.39 -0.99
CA THR A 540 2.25 0.60 -1.86
C THR A 540 3.69 1.13 -1.91
N MET A 541 3.99 2.28 -1.27
CA MET A 541 5.35 2.86 -1.22
C MET A 541 6.38 1.95 -0.58
N THR A 542 5.98 1.17 0.42
CA THR A 542 6.85 0.20 1.07
C THR A 542 7.12 -0.98 0.14
N ALA A 543 6.10 -1.45 -0.58
CA ALA A 543 6.26 -2.50 -1.59
C ALA A 543 7.25 -2.05 -2.67
N LEU A 544 7.07 -0.83 -3.19
CA LEU A 544 7.93 -0.18 -4.20
C LEU A 544 9.33 0.23 -3.71
N GLN A 545 9.65 -0.01 -2.43
CA GLN A 545 10.91 0.40 -1.80
C GLN A 545 11.20 1.91 -1.90
N MET A 546 10.15 2.72 -2.08
CA MET A 546 10.24 4.18 -2.26
C MET A 546 10.14 4.96 -0.96
N THR A 547 9.76 4.31 0.15
CA THR A 547 9.60 4.97 1.46
C THR A 547 10.85 5.75 1.90
N PRO A 548 12.08 5.19 1.88
CA PRO A 548 13.27 5.96 2.28
C PRO A 548 13.54 7.15 1.36
N ALA A 549 13.33 6.98 0.05
CA ALA A 549 13.55 8.01 -0.95
C ALA A 549 12.55 9.16 -0.79
N TYR A 550 11.28 8.85 -0.51
CA TYR A 550 10.23 9.82 -0.23
C TYR A 550 10.53 10.63 1.03
N ILE A 551 10.86 9.96 2.14
CA ILE A 551 11.21 10.61 3.41
C ILE A 551 12.41 11.54 3.24
N ALA A 552 13.48 11.06 2.60
CA ALA A 552 14.68 11.85 2.34
C ALA A 552 14.39 13.06 1.44
N SER A 553 13.54 12.89 0.42
CA SER A 553 13.17 13.96 -0.52
C SER A 553 12.30 15.02 0.15
N CYS A 554 11.35 14.61 1.00
CA CYS A 554 10.54 15.54 1.79
C CYS A 554 11.40 16.33 2.77
N GLY A 555 12.25 15.65 3.54
CA GLY A 555 13.18 16.30 4.46
C GLY A 555 14.14 17.27 3.74
N LEU A 556 14.64 16.89 2.57
CA LEU A 556 15.47 17.77 1.76
C LEU A 556 14.71 18.99 1.25
N TYR A 557 13.50 18.82 0.71
CA TYR A 557 12.65 19.92 0.26
C TYR A 557 12.34 20.90 1.40
N GLU A 558 11.99 20.39 2.58
CA GLU A 558 11.72 21.21 3.76
C GLU A 558 12.96 21.99 4.21
N ARG A 559 14.13 21.32 4.28
CA ARG A 559 15.39 21.99 4.63
C ARG A 559 15.81 23.03 3.61
N LEU A 560 15.62 22.78 2.31
CA LEU A 560 15.86 23.78 1.26
C LEU A 560 14.91 24.97 1.39
N SER A 561 13.66 24.73 1.77
CA SER A 561 12.67 25.79 2.04
C SER A 561 13.08 26.63 3.26
N VAL A 562 13.53 26.01 4.35
CA VAL A 562 14.09 26.71 5.51
C VAL A 562 15.35 27.50 5.12
N ALA A 563 16.25 26.91 4.33
CA ALA A 563 17.46 27.57 3.86
C ALA A 563 17.20 28.87 3.08
N GLN A 564 16.09 28.94 2.32
CA GLN A 564 15.67 30.15 1.61
C GLN A 564 15.20 31.27 2.54
N THR A 565 14.80 30.94 3.77
CA THR A 565 14.36 31.91 4.78
C THR A 565 15.50 32.46 5.64
N VAL A 566 16.74 31.99 5.44
CA VAL A 566 17.90 32.50 6.16
C VAL A 566 18.13 33.97 5.81
N ALA A 567 18.18 34.82 6.83
CA ALA A 567 18.34 36.28 6.70
C ALA A 567 19.73 36.72 7.19
N PRO A 568 20.80 36.52 6.40
CA PRO A 568 22.17 36.75 6.86
C PRO A 568 22.46 38.24 7.17
N MET A 569 21.74 39.16 6.53
CA MET A 569 21.85 40.59 6.81
C MET A 569 21.35 40.97 8.21
N THR A 570 20.44 40.20 8.80
CA THR A 570 19.96 40.45 10.17
C THR A 570 21.09 40.26 11.19
N ALA A 571 21.87 39.18 11.07
CA ALA A 571 23.02 38.94 11.92
C ALA A 571 24.12 39.98 11.71
N PHE A 572 24.36 40.39 10.46
CA PHE A 572 25.28 41.50 10.17
C PHE A 572 24.83 42.81 10.82
N ASN A 573 23.54 43.17 10.72
CA ASN A 573 23.00 44.39 11.33
C ASN A 573 23.14 44.37 12.86
N GLN A 574 23.05 43.21 13.51
CA GLN A 574 23.32 43.08 14.94
C GLN A 574 24.78 43.41 15.29
N LEU A 575 25.74 42.96 14.46
CA LEU A 575 27.14 43.37 14.60
C LEU A 575 27.29 44.86 14.32
N GLN A 576 26.75 45.38 13.22
CA GLN A 576 26.88 46.79 12.85
C GLN A 576 26.36 47.75 13.95
N ASN A 577 25.30 47.36 14.66
CA ASN A 577 24.70 48.16 15.73
C ASN A 577 25.36 47.97 17.11
N ASN A 578 26.44 47.20 17.21
CA ASN A 578 27.16 47.00 18.46
C ASN A 578 27.83 48.32 18.91
N PRO A 579 27.64 48.78 20.16
CA PRO A 579 28.20 50.04 20.64
C PRO A 579 29.72 50.07 20.87
N LEU A 580 30.51 49.06 20.47
CA LEU A 580 31.97 49.05 20.67
C LEU A 580 32.68 50.34 20.20
N MET A 581 32.15 50.99 19.17
CA MET A 581 32.75 52.18 18.57
C MET A 581 32.39 53.50 19.27
N VAL A 582 31.41 53.50 20.19
CA VAL A 582 30.93 54.75 20.82
C VAL A 582 31.71 55.12 22.07
N TYR A 583 32.54 54.22 22.60
CA TYR A 583 33.31 54.44 23.82
C TYR A 583 34.59 55.22 23.56
N SER A 584 34.85 56.17 24.45
CA SER A 584 36.00 57.08 24.46
C SER A 584 36.68 57.07 25.83
N LEU A 585 37.81 57.76 25.98
CA LEU A 585 38.50 57.85 27.28
C LEU A 585 37.59 58.42 28.39
N GLY A 586 36.70 59.34 28.04
CA GLY A 586 35.80 59.99 29.00
C GLY A 586 34.87 59.00 29.70
N ASP A 587 34.43 57.95 28.99
CA ASP A 587 33.56 56.91 29.54
C ASP A 587 34.23 56.11 30.66
N PHE A 588 35.57 56.07 30.66
CA PHE A 588 36.37 55.42 31.71
C PHE A 588 36.59 56.31 32.95
N GLY A 589 36.10 57.56 32.93
CA GLY A 589 36.31 58.55 33.99
C GLY A 589 37.54 59.45 33.79
N TYR A 590 38.14 59.46 32.59
CA TYR A 590 39.24 60.36 32.27
C TYR A 590 38.76 61.77 31.96
N THR A 591 39.46 62.77 32.50
CA THR A 591 39.35 64.17 32.05
C THR A 591 40.74 64.81 31.98
N ALA A 592 40.92 65.73 31.04
CA ALA A 592 42.17 66.50 30.93
C ALA A 592 42.42 67.36 32.18
N ASP A 593 41.35 67.86 32.82
CA ASP A 593 41.43 68.65 34.05
C ASP A 593 41.97 67.82 35.22
N ASN A 594 41.50 66.57 35.39
CA ASN A 594 42.01 65.68 36.42
C ASN A 594 43.50 65.38 36.20
N GLN A 595 43.91 65.16 34.94
CA GLN A 595 45.30 64.94 34.59
C GLN A 595 46.18 66.16 34.89
N ALA A 596 45.70 67.37 34.57
CA ALA A 596 46.40 68.62 34.85
C ALA A 596 46.49 68.92 36.35
N ALA A 597 45.43 68.63 37.12
CA ALA A 597 45.41 68.76 38.57
C ALA A 597 46.41 67.80 39.25
N LEU A 598 46.46 66.54 38.79
CA LEU A 598 47.44 65.55 39.25
C LEU A 598 48.89 65.99 38.91
N LEU A 599 49.12 66.51 37.70
CA LEU A 599 50.42 67.03 37.29
C LEU A 599 50.87 68.21 38.14
N SER A 600 50.00 69.21 38.32
CA SER A 600 50.29 70.38 39.15
C SER A 600 50.55 69.97 40.60
N THR A 601 49.76 69.05 41.15
CA THR A 601 49.97 68.51 42.50
C THR A 601 51.31 67.80 42.63
N ALA A 602 51.71 67.02 41.63
CA ALA A 602 53.01 66.36 41.60
C ALA A 602 54.15 67.39 41.60
N VAL A 603 54.15 68.33 40.66
CA VAL A 603 55.21 69.35 40.50
C VAL A 603 55.35 70.22 41.75
N ASN A 604 54.23 70.67 42.33
CA ASN A 604 54.23 71.50 43.55
C ASN A 604 54.85 70.81 44.78
N ASN A 605 54.87 69.48 44.79
CA ASN A 605 55.44 68.70 45.89
C ASN A 605 56.86 68.18 45.59
N MET A 606 57.40 68.45 44.39
CA MET A 606 58.77 68.08 44.04
C MET A 606 59.78 69.07 44.64
N PRO A 607 60.94 68.59 45.15
CA PRO A 607 61.99 69.48 45.63
C PRO A 607 62.62 70.25 44.46
N GLY A 608 63.08 71.49 44.70
CA GLY A 608 63.99 72.20 43.79
C GLY A 608 63.37 73.12 42.73
N ASN A 609 62.11 73.55 42.87
CA ASN A 609 61.43 74.46 41.91
C ASN A 609 61.53 73.97 40.45
N VAL A 610 61.13 72.72 40.22
CA VAL A 610 60.99 72.16 38.88
C VAL A 610 59.66 72.61 38.25
N ASN A 611 59.61 72.74 36.93
CA ASN A 611 58.37 72.97 36.18
C ASN A 611 58.20 71.88 35.13
N ALA A 612 56.98 71.36 34.98
CA ALA A 612 56.61 70.43 33.94
C ALA A 612 55.26 70.84 33.35
N ASP A 613 55.22 71.01 32.03
CA ASP A 613 54.04 71.42 31.28
C ASP A 613 53.22 70.20 30.82
N THR A 614 53.84 69.03 30.74
CA THR A 614 53.14 67.78 30.39
C THR A 614 53.58 66.61 31.27
N VAL A 615 52.69 65.62 31.42
CA VAL A 615 52.99 64.40 32.18
C VAL A 615 54.08 63.55 31.52
N GLY A 616 54.27 63.69 30.20
CA GLY A 616 55.35 63.01 29.47
C GLY A 616 56.73 63.40 29.98
N GLU A 617 56.89 64.62 30.52
CA GLU A 617 58.16 65.06 31.10
C GLU A 617 58.48 64.37 32.43
N LEU A 618 57.45 63.85 33.13
CA LEU A 618 57.61 63.02 34.32
C LEU A 618 58.18 61.63 34.02
N GLU A 619 58.19 61.18 32.76
CA GLU A 619 58.91 59.95 32.35
C GLU A 619 60.42 60.17 32.21
N THR A 620 60.86 61.43 32.17
CA THR A 620 62.28 61.80 32.14
C THR A 620 62.59 62.84 33.22
N PRO A 621 62.34 62.54 34.51
CA PRO A 621 62.38 63.53 35.58
C PRO A 621 63.77 64.16 35.74
N TRP A 622 64.86 63.45 35.43
CA TRP A 622 66.21 64.00 35.43
C TRP A 622 66.40 65.23 34.53
N LYS A 623 65.63 65.34 33.43
CA LYS A 623 65.63 66.53 32.58
C LYS A 623 65.02 67.74 33.28
N LEU A 624 63.99 67.53 34.11
CA LEU A 624 63.35 68.59 34.90
C LEU A 624 64.33 69.19 35.93
N TYR A 625 65.32 68.39 36.35
CA TYR A 625 66.38 68.80 37.27
C TYR A 625 67.65 69.30 36.57
N ASN A 626 67.64 69.47 35.24
CA ASN A 626 68.81 69.85 34.43
C ASN A 626 70.02 68.89 34.59
N GLU A 627 69.77 67.61 34.82
CA GLU A 627 70.81 66.58 34.97
C GLU A 627 70.99 65.80 33.64
N ASN A 628 72.23 65.75 33.13
CA ASN A 628 72.57 65.02 31.91
C ASN A 628 72.45 63.51 32.14
N SER A 629 71.32 62.91 31.73
CA SER A 629 71.00 61.49 31.41
C SER A 629 71.70 60.32 32.12
N ASN A 630 72.51 60.52 33.16
CA ASN A 630 73.26 59.46 33.83
C ASN A 630 72.53 59.03 35.09
N VAL A 631 71.40 58.38 34.84
CA VAL A 631 70.75 57.49 35.77
C VAL A 631 71.52 56.15 35.81
N ALA A 632 72.84 56.16 35.96
CA ALA A 632 73.66 54.94 35.88
C ALA A 632 73.22 53.88 36.91
N SER A 633 72.60 54.30 38.02
CA SER A 633 72.03 53.44 39.07
C SER A 633 70.58 52.98 38.85
N CYS A 634 69.78 53.68 38.03
CA CYS A 634 68.37 53.29 37.78
C CYS A 634 68.03 53.04 36.29
N GLY A 635 68.98 53.18 35.37
CA GLY A 635 68.76 52.92 33.94
C GLY A 635 68.42 51.46 33.62
N ALA A 636 68.83 50.54 34.50
CA ALA A 636 68.45 49.12 34.44
C ALA A 636 67.18 48.78 35.25
N ASN A 637 66.53 49.77 35.89
CA ASN A 637 65.30 49.56 36.65
C ASN A 637 64.11 49.42 35.68
N SER A 638 63.10 48.63 36.05
CA SER A 638 61.86 48.51 35.27
C SER A 638 61.02 49.79 35.26
N ASP A 639 61.21 50.68 36.24
CA ASP A 639 60.71 52.05 36.25
C ASP A 639 61.86 53.05 36.53
N PRO A 640 62.65 53.42 35.50
CA PRO A 640 63.80 54.31 35.65
C PRO A 640 63.46 55.67 36.25
N ALA A 641 62.30 56.22 35.88
CA ALA A 641 61.82 57.51 36.38
C ALA A 641 61.37 57.44 37.84
N GLY A 642 60.68 56.36 38.23
CA GLY A 642 60.35 56.10 39.64
C GLY A 642 61.60 55.93 40.50
N CYS A 643 62.55 55.12 40.06
CA CYS A 643 63.80 54.92 40.79
C CYS A 643 64.64 56.20 40.90
N TYR A 644 64.71 57.02 39.84
CA TYR A 644 65.34 58.34 39.91
C TYR A 644 64.65 59.23 40.96
N MET A 645 63.32 59.28 40.97
CA MET A 645 62.59 60.11 41.94
C MET A 645 62.74 59.63 43.39
N LEU A 646 63.08 58.36 43.64
CA LEU A 646 63.44 57.89 44.99
C LEU A 646 64.79 58.45 45.49
N THR A 647 65.66 58.93 44.61
CA THR A 647 66.89 59.64 45.00
C THR A 647 66.62 61.08 45.42
N LYS A 648 65.52 61.66 44.95
CA LYS A 648 65.09 63.03 45.27
C LYS A 648 64.04 63.07 46.38
N CYS A 649 63.20 62.04 46.48
CA CYS A 649 62.04 61.97 47.37
C CYS A 649 62.04 60.67 48.19
N ARG A 650 61.54 60.72 49.43
CA ARG A 650 61.43 59.51 50.28
C ARG A 650 60.27 58.62 49.79
N GLN A 651 60.41 57.30 49.87
CA GLN A 651 59.50 56.27 49.31
C GLN A 651 58.03 56.32 49.81
N ALA A 652 57.73 57.09 50.87
CA ALA A 652 56.37 57.34 51.38
C ALA A 652 56.05 58.84 51.55
N SER A 653 56.84 59.71 50.92
CA SER A 653 56.60 61.16 50.96
C SER A 653 55.50 61.57 49.98
N LYS A 654 54.83 62.69 50.28
CA LYS A 654 53.86 63.32 49.35
C LYS A 654 54.46 63.57 47.97
N CYS A 655 55.74 63.96 47.89
CA CYS A 655 56.47 64.10 46.62
C CYS A 655 56.37 62.82 45.76
N TYR A 656 56.79 61.69 46.32
CA TYR A 656 56.90 60.45 45.56
C TYR A 656 55.52 59.87 45.21
N ILE A 657 54.57 59.95 46.14
CA ILE A 657 53.20 59.46 45.93
C ILE A 657 52.51 60.26 44.83
N PHE A 658 52.51 61.60 44.90
CA PHE A 658 51.84 62.40 43.88
C PHE A 658 52.54 62.33 42.51
N PHE A 659 53.87 62.21 42.48
CA PHE A 659 54.60 61.91 41.24
C PHE A 659 54.13 60.59 40.61
N GLN A 660 54.04 59.52 41.41
CA GLN A 660 53.59 58.23 40.90
C GLN A 660 52.10 58.23 40.54
N ASP A 661 51.24 58.94 41.26
CA ASP A 661 49.81 59.09 40.95
C ASP A 661 49.61 59.75 39.58
N ALA A 662 50.30 60.87 39.31
CA ALA A 662 50.21 61.57 38.03
C ALA A 662 50.67 60.71 36.84
N ARG A 663 51.78 59.97 37.00
CA ARG A 663 52.30 59.04 35.99
C ARG A 663 51.42 57.82 35.78
N THR A 664 50.96 57.19 36.86
CA THR A 664 50.13 55.98 36.82
C THR A 664 48.79 56.29 36.14
N TYR A 665 48.17 57.43 36.46
CA TYR A 665 46.94 57.89 35.81
C TYR A 665 47.15 58.13 34.31
N ALA A 666 48.23 58.81 33.90
CA ALA A 666 48.55 59.04 32.49
C ALA A 666 48.87 57.76 31.71
N LYS A 667 49.65 56.84 32.30
CA LYS A 667 49.95 55.53 31.70
C LYS A 667 48.69 54.69 31.52
N ALA A 668 47.79 54.69 32.50
CA ALA A 668 46.52 54.01 32.43
C ALA A 668 45.61 54.62 31.35
N ALA A 669 45.52 55.95 31.27
CA ALA A 669 44.80 56.66 30.21
C ALA A 669 45.34 56.34 28.81
N ALA A 670 46.66 56.38 28.62
CA ALA A 670 47.30 56.01 27.35
C ALA A 670 47.08 54.53 26.98
N SER A 671 47.13 53.63 27.97
CA SER A 671 46.83 52.20 27.78
C SER A 671 45.38 51.98 27.34
N ILE A 672 44.41 52.61 28.02
CA ILE A 672 42.99 52.56 27.63
C ILE A 672 42.79 53.07 26.20
N GLN A 673 43.40 54.22 25.86
CA GLN A 673 43.30 54.79 24.53
C GLN A 673 43.80 53.81 23.47
N ASN A 674 45.01 53.27 23.64
CA ASN A 674 45.61 52.30 22.73
C ASN A 674 44.74 51.05 22.58
N THR A 675 44.19 50.53 23.67
CA THR A 675 43.27 49.38 23.64
C THR A 675 41.98 49.70 22.88
N LEU A 676 41.40 50.89 23.05
CA LEU A 676 40.24 51.34 22.25
C LEU A 676 40.57 51.41 20.75
N TRP A 677 41.73 51.97 20.37
CA TRP A 677 42.15 52.05 18.96
C TRP A 677 42.35 50.66 18.34
N MET A 678 42.99 49.72 19.06
CA MET A 678 43.12 48.33 18.62
C MET A 678 41.75 47.66 18.46
N MET A 679 40.86 47.84 19.43
CA MET A 679 39.52 47.28 19.39
C MET A 679 38.72 47.80 18.19
N HIS A 680 38.80 49.11 17.94
CA HIS A 680 38.16 49.76 16.78
C HIS A 680 38.73 49.25 15.46
N GLN A 681 40.04 49.02 15.41
CA GLN A 681 40.72 48.45 14.25
C GLN A 681 40.30 47.01 13.98
N ASP A 682 40.32 46.12 14.99
CA ASP A 682 39.93 44.72 14.86
C ASP A 682 38.43 44.60 14.51
N TYR A 683 37.59 45.47 15.07
CA TYR A 683 36.14 45.42 14.89
C TYR A 683 35.66 46.01 13.56
N GLN A 684 35.99 47.28 13.28
CA GLN A 684 35.50 48.03 12.12
C GLN A 684 36.57 48.16 11.03
N GLY A 685 37.84 48.24 11.41
CA GLY A 685 38.96 48.53 10.49
C GLY A 685 39.04 50.01 10.11
N ASN A 686 40.03 50.33 9.27
CA ASN A 686 40.31 51.68 8.76
C ASN A 686 40.57 52.76 9.84
N SER A 687 41.09 52.38 11.01
CA SER A 687 41.44 53.35 12.07
C SER A 687 42.89 53.85 12.00
N ASN A 688 43.64 53.48 10.94
CA ASN A 688 45.09 53.73 10.80
C ASN A 688 45.92 53.20 11.99
N TYR A 689 45.42 52.18 12.70
CA TYR A 689 46.09 51.52 13.82
C TYR A 689 46.43 50.07 13.47
N ASN A 690 47.32 49.44 14.24
CA ASN A 690 47.63 48.02 14.06
C ASN A 690 46.58 47.14 14.73
N ASN A 691 46.28 45.99 14.12
CA ASN A 691 45.43 44.99 14.74
C ASN A 691 46.06 44.47 16.05
N SER A 692 45.26 43.87 16.93
CA SER A 692 45.81 43.22 18.13
C SER A 692 46.80 42.10 17.74
N ALA A 693 47.80 41.87 18.60
CA ALA A 693 48.87 40.92 18.31
C ALA A 693 48.37 39.48 18.07
N THR A 694 47.19 39.14 18.58
CA THR A 694 46.54 37.83 18.45
C THR A 694 45.36 37.84 17.46
N TRP A 695 45.21 38.89 16.65
CA TRP A 695 44.08 39.03 15.74
C TRP A 695 44.06 37.93 14.66
N PRO A 696 43.01 37.09 14.59
CA PRO A 696 42.95 35.99 13.63
C PRO A 696 42.53 36.43 12.23
N GLY A 697 42.08 37.67 12.04
CA GLY A 697 41.48 38.13 10.79
C GLY A 697 42.45 38.63 9.72
N GLY A 698 43.77 38.56 9.96
CA GLY A 698 44.77 39.11 9.04
C GLY A 698 44.54 40.61 8.85
N SER A 699 44.37 41.08 7.61
CA SER A 699 44.05 42.49 7.32
C SER A 699 42.56 42.83 7.39
N ALA A 700 41.68 41.84 7.57
CA ALA A 700 40.23 42.06 7.60
C ALA A 700 39.75 42.36 9.03
N SER A 701 38.84 43.33 9.13
CA SER A 701 38.07 43.58 10.36
C SER A 701 36.87 42.63 10.45
N LEU A 702 36.35 42.43 11.66
CA LEU A 702 35.18 41.58 11.87
C LEU A 702 33.95 42.07 11.09
N LEU A 703 33.67 43.37 11.10
CA LEU A 703 32.54 43.94 10.35
C LEU A 703 32.74 43.80 8.84
N GLY A 704 33.96 44.02 8.34
CA GLY A 704 34.27 43.86 6.91
C GLY A 704 34.08 42.42 6.43
N ALA A 705 34.65 41.45 7.17
CA ALA A 705 34.49 40.03 6.88
C ALA A 705 33.01 39.58 6.97
N SER A 706 32.30 40.03 8.00
CA SER A 706 30.88 39.70 8.21
C SER A 706 29.99 40.28 7.13
N LEU A 707 30.24 41.51 6.66
CA LEU A 707 29.49 42.11 5.55
C LEU A 707 29.71 41.35 4.24
N ALA A 708 30.96 41.02 3.93
CA ALA A 708 31.31 40.26 2.73
C ALA A 708 30.62 38.90 2.72
N TYR A 709 30.67 38.19 3.83
CA TYR A 709 29.98 36.91 4.02
C TYR A 709 28.46 37.05 3.91
N ALA A 710 27.85 37.99 4.65
CA ALA A 710 26.41 38.18 4.65
C ALA A 710 25.87 38.56 3.26
N THR A 711 26.58 39.42 2.53
CA THR A 711 26.23 39.80 1.16
C THR A 711 26.28 38.61 0.21
N LYS A 712 27.37 37.82 0.28
CA LYS A 712 27.56 36.63 -0.56
C LYS A 712 26.50 35.56 -0.26
N LEU A 713 26.21 35.30 1.02
CA LEU A 713 25.16 34.37 1.44
C LEU A 713 23.77 34.85 1.08
N ASN A 714 23.48 36.16 1.21
CA ASN A 714 22.19 36.71 0.80
C ASN A 714 21.95 36.51 -0.70
N ALA A 715 22.96 36.76 -1.53
CA ALA A 715 22.86 36.50 -2.96
C ALA A 715 22.66 35.00 -3.28
N PHE A 716 23.32 34.11 -2.54
CA PHE A 716 23.16 32.67 -2.69
C PHE A 716 21.72 32.21 -2.35
N VAL A 717 21.21 32.56 -1.17
CA VAL A 717 19.88 32.10 -0.71
C VAL A 717 18.72 32.71 -1.50
N THR A 718 18.88 33.91 -2.07
CA THR A 718 17.83 34.59 -2.84
C THR A 718 17.87 34.31 -4.35
N LYS A 719 19.00 33.85 -4.90
CA LYS A 719 19.14 33.63 -6.35
C LYS A 719 19.42 32.19 -6.74
N GLN A 720 20.21 31.46 -5.96
CA GLN A 720 20.64 30.09 -6.32
C GLN A 720 19.77 28.99 -5.70
N LEU A 721 19.25 29.20 -4.48
CA LEU A 721 18.38 28.22 -3.83
C LEU A 721 16.93 28.19 -4.34
N PRO A 722 16.25 29.30 -4.68
CA PRO A 722 14.83 29.29 -5.07
C PRO A 722 14.48 28.35 -6.24
N PRO A 723 15.30 28.28 -7.32
CA PRO A 723 15.04 27.32 -8.39
C PRO A 723 15.02 25.86 -7.94
N LEU A 724 15.74 25.51 -6.86
CA LEU A 724 15.85 24.13 -6.39
C LEU A 724 14.56 23.62 -5.75
N THR A 725 13.78 24.46 -5.05
CA THR A 725 12.48 24.06 -4.50
C THR A 725 11.36 24.08 -5.55
N GLN A 726 11.61 24.62 -6.74
CA GLN A 726 10.66 24.67 -7.85
C GLN A 726 10.82 23.52 -8.86
N LEU A 727 11.74 22.60 -8.62
CA LEU A 727 11.95 21.44 -9.48
C LEU A 727 10.71 20.54 -9.49
N SER A 728 10.32 20.05 -10.67
CA SER A 728 9.14 19.19 -10.82
C SER A 728 9.23 17.90 -10.01
N VAL A 729 10.47 17.42 -9.78
CA VAL A 729 10.78 16.20 -9.04
C VAL A 729 10.07 16.13 -7.68
N TRP A 730 9.86 17.25 -6.99
CA TRP A 730 9.16 17.27 -5.70
C TRP A 730 7.69 16.91 -5.83
N ASN A 731 7.02 17.48 -6.84
CA ASN A 731 5.62 17.19 -7.13
C ASN A 731 5.47 15.74 -7.64
N ASP A 732 6.40 15.28 -8.47
CA ASP A 732 6.36 13.94 -9.04
C ASP A 732 6.54 12.86 -7.94
N ILE A 733 7.51 13.02 -7.03
CA ILE A 733 7.68 12.13 -5.87
C ILE A 733 6.44 12.13 -4.97
N ASN A 734 5.88 13.30 -4.70
CA ASN A 734 4.69 13.43 -3.87
C ASN A 734 3.47 12.78 -4.57
N ALA A 735 3.37 12.88 -5.90
CA ALA A 735 2.31 12.23 -6.69
C ALA A 735 2.37 10.70 -6.58
N VAL A 736 3.57 10.09 -6.50
CA VAL A 736 3.72 8.65 -6.22
C VAL A 736 3.09 8.32 -4.87
N GLN A 737 3.49 9.00 -3.79
CA GLN A 737 2.92 8.76 -2.44
C GLN A 737 1.41 8.95 -2.41
N CYS A 738 0.89 10.04 -2.98
CA CYS A 738 -0.53 10.35 -3.00
C CYS A 738 -1.34 9.26 -3.75
N THR A 739 -0.78 8.70 -4.81
CA THR A 739 -1.39 7.61 -5.58
C THR A 739 -1.32 6.29 -4.81
N SER A 740 -0.18 5.99 -4.18
CA SER A 740 0.04 4.77 -3.41
C SER A 740 -0.85 4.66 -2.16
N ASP A 741 -1.17 5.79 -1.52
CA ASP A 741 -1.93 5.82 -0.26
C ASP A 741 -3.45 5.66 -0.49
N LYS A 742 -3.99 6.22 -1.59
CA LYS A 742 -5.44 6.20 -1.88
C LYS A 742 -5.84 5.25 -3.01
N GLY A 743 -4.89 4.82 -3.84
CA GLY A 743 -5.16 4.15 -5.11
C GLY A 743 -5.56 2.68 -5.03
N CYS A 744 -5.65 2.09 -3.84
CA CYS A 744 -5.83 0.65 -3.64
C CYS A 744 -7.23 0.22 -3.17
N ALA A 745 -8.15 1.15 -2.88
CA ALA A 745 -9.43 0.84 -2.24
C ALA A 745 -10.34 -0.09 -3.07
N TRP A 746 -10.12 -0.17 -4.39
CA TRP A 746 -10.90 -0.97 -5.33
C TRP A 746 -10.76 -2.48 -5.11
N ILE A 747 -9.58 -2.98 -4.73
CA ILE A 747 -9.28 -4.42 -4.73
C ILE A 747 -10.14 -5.22 -3.74
N ASN A 748 -10.42 -4.64 -2.57
CA ASN A 748 -11.25 -5.28 -1.55
C ASN A 748 -12.74 -5.29 -1.95
N GLN A 749 -13.19 -4.28 -2.70
CA GLN A 749 -14.56 -4.22 -3.19
C GLN A 749 -14.77 -5.27 -4.29
N GLU A 750 -13.85 -5.36 -5.23
CA GLU A 750 -13.92 -6.37 -6.30
C GLU A 750 -13.71 -7.79 -5.79
N TYR A 751 -12.85 -7.99 -4.79
CA TYR A 751 -12.75 -9.28 -4.11
C TYR A 751 -14.11 -9.74 -3.60
N ALA A 752 -14.86 -8.85 -2.93
CA ALA A 752 -16.18 -9.18 -2.41
C ALA A 752 -17.16 -9.55 -3.55
N VAL A 753 -17.11 -8.82 -4.68
CA VAL A 753 -17.92 -9.12 -5.88
C VAL A 753 -17.57 -10.49 -6.46
N VAL A 754 -16.29 -10.75 -6.71
CA VAL A 754 -15.81 -12.03 -7.27
C VAL A 754 -16.17 -13.19 -6.34
N HIS A 755 -15.97 -13.00 -5.03
CA HIS A 755 -16.32 -13.98 -4.02
C HIS A 755 -17.83 -14.27 -4.02
N ASP A 756 -18.69 -13.24 -4.06
CA ASP A 756 -20.15 -13.44 -4.02
C ASP A 756 -20.66 -14.14 -5.28
N LEU A 757 -20.19 -13.73 -6.47
CA LEU A 757 -20.54 -14.39 -7.73
C LEU A 757 -20.11 -15.86 -7.74
N LEU A 758 -18.89 -16.15 -7.30
CA LEU A 758 -18.34 -17.51 -7.28
C LEU A 758 -19.01 -18.39 -6.22
N CYS A 759 -19.11 -17.89 -4.99
CA CYS A 759 -19.40 -18.68 -3.81
C CYS A 759 -20.87 -18.69 -3.41
N GLN A 760 -21.59 -17.60 -3.69
CA GLN A 760 -23.01 -17.53 -3.38
C GLN A 760 -23.85 -17.90 -4.60
N ASP A 761 -23.58 -17.28 -5.75
CA ASP A 761 -24.45 -17.41 -6.93
C ASP A 761 -24.16 -18.68 -7.73
N LEU A 762 -22.92 -18.89 -8.17
CA LEU A 762 -22.55 -20.05 -8.99
C LEU A 762 -22.66 -21.36 -8.23
N LEU A 763 -21.99 -21.46 -7.07
CA LEU A 763 -22.06 -22.65 -6.22
C LEU A 763 -23.51 -22.96 -5.82
N GLY A 764 -24.24 -21.96 -5.32
CA GLY A 764 -25.62 -22.13 -4.88
C GLY A 764 -26.55 -22.56 -6.02
N SER A 765 -26.40 -21.98 -7.20
CA SER A 765 -27.24 -22.33 -8.36
C SER A 765 -26.92 -23.72 -8.90
N CYS A 766 -25.64 -24.08 -9.04
CA CYS A 766 -25.22 -25.42 -9.46
C CYS A 766 -25.73 -26.52 -8.53
N LEU A 767 -25.61 -26.34 -7.21
CA LEU A 767 -26.08 -27.32 -6.23
C LEU A 767 -27.61 -27.50 -6.28
N ASN A 768 -28.35 -26.40 -6.47
CA ASN A 768 -29.80 -26.45 -6.61
C ASN A 768 -30.25 -27.16 -7.89
N ILE A 769 -29.55 -26.95 -9.02
CA ILE A 769 -29.82 -27.69 -10.26
C ILE A 769 -29.55 -29.18 -10.02
N ALA A 770 -28.42 -29.54 -9.40
CA ALA A 770 -28.08 -30.92 -9.09
C ALA A 770 -29.17 -31.61 -8.24
N LEU A 771 -29.66 -30.92 -7.20
CA LEU A 771 -30.76 -31.41 -6.36
C LEU A 771 -32.06 -31.58 -7.16
N CYS A 772 -32.42 -30.62 -8.01
CA CYS A 772 -33.63 -30.72 -8.83
C CYS A 772 -33.56 -31.89 -9.82
N VAL A 773 -32.42 -32.08 -10.51
CA VAL A 773 -32.21 -33.20 -11.43
C VAL A 773 -32.27 -34.53 -10.66
N PHE A 774 -31.66 -34.59 -9.48
CA PHE A 774 -31.69 -35.78 -8.62
C PHE A 774 -33.11 -36.14 -8.16
N LEU A 775 -33.90 -35.15 -7.72
CA LEU A 775 -35.30 -35.34 -7.34
C LEU A 775 -36.15 -35.80 -8.53
N VAL A 776 -35.92 -35.24 -9.73
CA VAL A 776 -36.58 -35.72 -10.96
C VAL A 776 -36.24 -37.18 -11.21
N ALA A 777 -34.98 -37.60 -11.07
CA ALA A 777 -34.58 -39.00 -11.20
C ALA A 777 -35.34 -39.89 -10.20
N LEU A 778 -35.41 -39.47 -8.92
CA LEU A 778 -36.15 -40.20 -7.88
C LEU A 778 -37.66 -40.29 -8.16
N PHE A 779 -38.28 -39.23 -8.68
CA PHE A 779 -39.70 -39.22 -9.01
C PHE A 779 -40.04 -40.03 -10.27
N LEU A 780 -39.11 -40.17 -11.22
CA LEU A 780 -39.31 -40.98 -12.43
C LEU A 780 -39.45 -42.48 -12.12
N ILE A 781 -38.82 -42.98 -11.05
CA ILE A 781 -38.93 -44.39 -10.62
C ILE A 781 -40.38 -44.78 -10.25
N PRO A 782 -41.04 -44.15 -9.25
CA PRO A 782 -42.42 -44.45 -8.92
C PRO A 782 -43.36 -44.09 -10.09
N LEU A 783 -43.06 -43.05 -10.88
CA LEU A 783 -43.84 -42.73 -12.08
C LEU A 783 -43.82 -43.88 -13.10
N ALA A 784 -42.67 -44.50 -13.34
CA ALA A 784 -42.54 -45.68 -14.20
C ALA A 784 -43.30 -46.88 -13.65
N VAL A 785 -43.20 -47.15 -12.34
CA VAL A 785 -43.96 -48.23 -11.67
C VAL A 785 -45.46 -48.01 -11.81
N LEU A 786 -45.95 -46.81 -11.55
CA LEU A 786 -47.36 -46.45 -11.71
C LEU A 786 -47.80 -46.56 -13.17
N GLY A 787 -46.97 -46.15 -14.12
CA GLY A 787 -47.20 -46.33 -15.55
C GLY A 787 -47.37 -47.80 -15.94
N ILE A 788 -46.53 -48.70 -15.42
CA ILE A 788 -46.62 -50.16 -15.60
C ILE A 788 -47.93 -50.70 -15.00
N VAL A 789 -48.26 -50.29 -13.78
CA VAL A 789 -49.47 -50.73 -13.07
C VAL A 789 -50.72 -50.26 -13.81
N LEU A 790 -50.80 -48.97 -14.18
CA LEU A 790 -51.91 -48.40 -14.93
C LEU A 790 -52.06 -49.04 -16.30
N GLN A 791 -50.94 -49.29 -17.01
CA GLN A 791 -50.95 -49.99 -18.30
C GLN A 791 -51.59 -51.38 -18.18
N LYS A 792 -51.30 -52.12 -17.11
CA LYS A 792 -51.90 -53.45 -16.88
C LYS A 792 -53.37 -53.34 -16.45
N ARG A 793 -53.68 -52.45 -15.50
CA ARG A 793 -55.03 -52.31 -14.93
C ARG A 793 -56.06 -51.78 -15.92
N LEU A 794 -55.69 -50.78 -16.74
CA LEU A 794 -56.55 -50.25 -17.81
C LEU A 794 -56.80 -51.25 -18.95
N ARG A 795 -55.92 -52.24 -19.13
CA ARG A 795 -56.18 -53.39 -20.00
C ARG A 795 -57.08 -54.44 -19.34
N GLY A 796 -57.01 -54.60 -18.01
CA GLY A 796 -57.81 -55.57 -17.26
C GLY A 796 -59.25 -55.16 -16.94
N ILE A 797 -59.59 -53.86 -16.98
CA ILE A 797 -60.99 -53.38 -17.08
C ILE A 797 -61.71 -54.02 -18.28
N ARG A 798 -60.95 -54.54 -19.25
CA ARG A 798 -61.45 -55.18 -20.47
C ARG A 798 -61.61 -56.71 -20.35
N GLY A 799 -61.17 -57.33 -19.25
CA GLY A 799 -61.26 -58.78 -18.99
C GLY A 799 -62.21 -59.17 -17.86
N GLY A 800 -62.39 -58.31 -16.85
CA GLY A 800 -63.40 -58.49 -15.81
C GLY A 800 -64.66 -57.71 -16.14
N THR A 801 -65.69 -58.44 -16.52
CA THR A 801 -67.07 -57.99 -16.64
C THR A 801 -67.56 -57.35 -15.34
N TYR A 802 -67.57 -56.01 -15.28
CA TYR A 802 -68.58 -55.29 -14.49
C TYR A 802 -70.01 -55.52 -15.03
N GLY A 803 -70.17 -56.29 -16.11
CA GLY A 803 -71.43 -56.88 -16.58
C GLY A 803 -71.70 -58.32 -16.11
N ALA A 804 -70.89 -58.89 -15.21
CA ALA A 804 -71.08 -60.24 -14.67
C ALA A 804 -70.84 -60.27 -13.15
N MET A 805 -71.51 -59.36 -12.42
CA MET A 805 -72.24 -59.91 -11.28
C MET A 805 -73.18 -60.95 -11.91
N GLU A 806 -73.14 -62.21 -11.47
CA GLU A 806 -74.10 -63.23 -11.89
C GLU A 806 -75.46 -62.55 -12.04
N ALA A 807 -75.93 -62.45 -13.29
CA ALA A 807 -77.34 -62.13 -13.48
C ALA A 807 -78.05 -63.25 -12.73
N PRO A 808 -78.86 -62.96 -11.69
CA PRO A 808 -79.69 -64.01 -11.11
C PRO A 808 -80.43 -64.63 -12.30
N GLU A 809 -80.45 -65.97 -12.38
CA GLU A 809 -81.21 -66.68 -13.39
C GLU A 809 -82.55 -65.97 -13.57
N ALA A 810 -82.79 -65.51 -14.79
CA ALA A 810 -83.97 -64.70 -15.08
C ALA A 810 -85.18 -65.49 -14.60
N PRO A 811 -86.03 -64.94 -13.72
CA PRO A 811 -87.29 -65.58 -13.45
C PRO A 811 -88.07 -65.63 -14.77
N ALA A 812 -88.78 -66.73 -14.99
CA ALA A 812 -89.65 -66.93 -16.15
C ALA A 812 -90.45 -65.64 -16.46
N PRO A 813 -90.66 -65.32 -17.75
CA PRO A 813 -91.13 -64.00 -18.16
C PRO A 813 -92.48 -63.68 -17.50
N GLY A 814 -92.51 -62.63 -16.67
CA GLY A 814 -93.75 -62.10 -16.07
C GLY A 814 -93.72 -61.70 -14.59
N VAL A 815 -92.64 -61.94 -13.82
CA VAL A 815 -92.63 -61.65 -12.37
C VAL A 815 -91.60 -60.57 -11.99
N GLN A 816 -92.07 -59.42 -11.47
CA GLN A 816 -91.20 -58.40 -10.87
C GLN A 816 -90.91 -58.73 -9.39
N LEU A 817 -89.65 -59.02 -9.07
CA LEU A 817 -89.18 -59.19 -7.69
C LEU A 817 -89.07 -57.84 -6.95
N THR A 818 -89.49 -57.83 -5.69
CA THR A 818 -89.45 -56.62 -4.84
C THR A 818 -88.01 -56.26 -4.41
N PRO A 819 -87.73 -54.98 -4.09
CA PRO A 819 -86.38 -54.51 -3.73
C PRO A 819 -85.73 -55.28 -2.57
N LYS A 820 -86.53 -55.77 -1.62
CA LYS A 820 -86.05 -56.52 -0.45
C LYS A 820 -85.51 -57.91 -0.84
N GLN A 821 -86.11 -58.55 -1.84
CA GLN A 821 -85.67 -59.87 -2.35
C GLN A 821 -84.37 -59.75 -3.17
N LYS A 822 -84.17 -58.63 -3.88
CA LYS A 822 -82.91 -58.33 -4.57
C LYS A 822 -81.75 -58.07 -3.60
N LEU A 823 -82.05 -57.51 -2.43
CA LEU A 823 -81.03 -57.25 -1.41
C LEU A 823 -80.61 -58.53 -0.67
N GLN A 824 -81.57 -59.42 -0.37
CA GLN A 824 -81.30 -60.70 0.27
C GLN A 824 -80.41 -61.61 -0.60
N ALA A 825 -80.71 -61.70 -1.91
CA ALA A 825 -79.92 -62.49 -2.85
C ALA A 825 -78.48 -61.97 -3.04
N LYS A 826 -78.26 -60.65 -2.90
CA LYS A 826 -76.91 -60.05 -2.92
C LYS A 826 -76.13 -60.34 -1.65
N LEU A 827 -76.80 -60.49 -0.50
CA LEU A 827 -76.16 -60.77 0.78
C LEU A 827 -75.72 -62.25 0.86
N ASP A 828 -76.52 -63.17 0.32
CA ASP A 828 -76.22 -64.60 0.27
C ASP A 828 -75.09 -64.95 -0.72
N ALA A 829 -74.88 -64.14 -1.76
CA ALA A 829 -73.76 -64.29 -2.69
C ALA A 829 -72.41 -63.86 -2.08
N LEU A 830 -72.42 -62.99 -1.06
CA LEU A 830 -71.21 -62.50 -0.39
C LEU A 830 -70.70 -63.44 0.72
N THR A 831 -71.48 -64.44 1.13
CA THR A 831 -71.17 -65.33 2.27
C THR A 831 -70.68 -66.73 1.88
N LYS A 832 -70.59 -67.06 0.58
CA LYS A 832 -70.07 -68.38 0.14
C LYS A 832 -68.53 -68.44 0.18
N PRO A 833 -67.93 -69.46 0.80
CA PRO A 833 -66.48 -69.65 0.82
C PRO A 833 -65.96 -70.16 -0.54
N PRO A 834 -64.66 -69.99 -0.84
CA PRO A 834 -64.10 -70.31 -2.15
C PRO A 834 -64.03 -71.84 -2.38
N PRO A 835 -64.11 -72.32 -3.64
CA PRO A 835 -63.78 -73.69 -3.97
C PRO A 835 -62.25 -73.88 -4.04
N GLU A 836 -61.77 -75.01 -3.51
CA GLU A 836 -60.37 -75.48 -3.57
C GLU A 836 -59.95 -75.81 -5.01
N GLU A 837 -58.73 -75.42 -5.39
CA GLU A 837 -58.11 -75.75 -6.69
C GLU A 837 -57.33 -77.07 -6.62
N VAL A 838 -57.57 -77.95 -7.60
CA VAL A 838 -56.64 -79.02 -8.06
C VAL A 838 -55.85 -78.48 -9.25
#